data_AF-A0A8H4QG96-F1
#
_entry.id   AF-A0A8H4QG96-F1
#
_cell.length_a   1.000
_cell.length_b   1.000
_cell.length_c   1.000
_cell.angle_alpha   90.00
_cell.angle_beta   90.00
_cell.angle_gamma   90.00
#
_symmetry.space_group_name_H-M   'P 1'
#
loop_
_entity.id
_entity.type
_entity.pdbx_description
1 polymer ?
#
loop_
_entity_poly.entity_id
_entity_poly.type
_entity_poly.pdbx_seq_one_letter_code
_entity_poly.pdbx_strand_id
1 'polypeptide(L)'
;MHSLAVLVAISLSSVCYGFIGPTANLYIRNKVIAPDGFNRSRYCKFRPVPWPEYFWLEGKFCPSKIGARFELTFLQGSTFRLNVIDQLTDLNMLTSTSIHWHGFFQKDSSWADGPVGVTQCPIAPGDSFLYRFKAENQAGTFWYHSHHSTQYCDGLRGAMVVYNVLDPHRLLYDFDDESTIITLADWYHAYAPTAGLVPPPDATLINGKGRYAGGPTVPLTVIRVLPNKRYRFRLVSISCDPNYVFSIDGHSLTIIEVDSINVTPLTVDSIQIFAGQRYSFVLKTNQPISNYWIRANPNAGTTGFAGGLNSAILRYWGAPNADPATTSTVSNPLVESNLHPLVNAAAPGIPQRGAADVNLAINIAFDFPSLHFLVNGATFSPPTLPVLLQILSGTQTAQNLLPAGSVYTLPPNKVVELSFPMTTAAVGFPHPIHLHGHAFSVVRSAGSTEYNYANPVQRDVVSVGSPGDNVTIRFTTDNPGPWIMHWLSIAGTGLLACPLRLKDIFERRRISIVAVMLEFAQANPQATLSPTPTALYELSRQPRCSGILEAVMSFSFTLLLCVGANAAIGPVSDLIIANKHISPDGYNRSAVLAGASKDSLSFPGPLITGQKGSTFRMNVIDDLTDTSMLLSTSVHWHGLYQRGSNSMDGPVGTKLAHFGIIHTLVSAQYCDGLRGPLVVYDPKDPHQDKYDIDDESTVITLADWYHTPSPAAGLVPAPDSALINGLGRFPGGPASPLTVITVQPNKRYRFRLVSISCDPNFVFSIDGHSMTIIEVDSDNVEPLVVDSIKIYAGQRYSFILCADQPVNNYWIRAMPNAGNLIFDGGVNSAILRYVGADAVDPTTTQQALVNPLVETNLHPLDKPAAPGKPGLGKADVNINLKLDFNQTASKFTVNGGSFTPPPVPVLLQILSGAKKAQELLPTKDVIVLPANKVIEISMAGGVVGGEHPIHLHGHNFAVVRSANSTTYNYANPVRRDVVSIGGAGDNVTIRFETDNVGPWMLHCHIDWHLNMGFAAILAENVPAVQSPSFSHSSDWDKLCPTFDALPTQTFN
;
A
#
# COMPACT_ATOMS: atom_id res chain seq x y z
N MET A 1 -28.77 14.82 42.54
CA MET A 1 -29.23 13.85 41.52
C MET A 1 -28.01 13.08 41.00
N HIS A 2 -28.22 11.86 40.53
CA HIS A 2 -27.32 10.93 39.80
C HIS A 2 -25.87 11.40 39.56
N SER A 3 -24.81 10.74 40.03
CA SER A 3 -24.54 9.29 40.10
C SER A 3 -24.39 8.58 38.75
N LEU A 4 -23.66 9.16 37.79
CA LEU A 4 -22.99 8.42 36.70
C LEU A 4 -21.88 9.28 36.04
N ALA A 5 -20.60 9.05 36.39
CA ALA A 5 -19.44 9.68 35.72
C ALA A 5 -18.08 9.08 36.09
N VAL A 6 -17.80 8.89 37.38
CA VAL A 6 -16.44 8.75 37.93
C VAL A 6 -15.95 7.29 38.01
N LEU A 7 -16.19 6.49 36.95
CA LEU A 7 -15.91 5.05 36.97
C LEU A 7 -15.40 4.46 35.63
N VAL A 8 -14.85 5.30 34.74
CA VAL A 8 -14.37 4.90 33.41
C VAL A 8 -12.84 5.16 33.22
N ALA A 9 -12.19 5.84 34.16
CA ALA A 9 -10.83 6.37 33.98
C ALA A 9 -9.67 5.39 34.30
N ILE A 10 -9.91 4.08 34.52
CA ILE A 10 -8.87 3.12 34.97
C ILE A 10 -8.94 1.77 34.21
N SER A 11 -8.88 1.79 32.86
CA SER A 11 -8.78 0.52 32.09
C SER A 11 -8.19 0.61 30.67
N LEU A 12 -7.40 1.63 30.31
CA LEU A 12 -6.81 1.78 28.96
C LEU A 12 -5.29 1.97 28.96
N SER A 13 -4.56 0.97 29.47
CA SER A 13 -3.13 0.80 29.17
C SER A 13 -2.98 0.13 27.79
N SER A 14 -2.84 0.94 26.74
CA SER A 14 -2.71 0.45 25.36
C SER A 14 -1.46 -0.42 25.17
N VAL A 15 -1.63 -1.74 25.12
CA VAL A 15 -0.59 -2.66 24.69
C VAL A 15 -0.44 -2.52 23.17
N CYS A 16 0.77 -2.23 22.69
CA CYS A 16 1.06 -2.07 21.27
C CYS A 16 1.07 -3.43 20.56
N TYR A 17 -0.12 -3.99 20.34
CA TYR A 17 -0.32 -5.17 19.51
C TYR A 17 0.06 -4.87 18.06
N GLY A 18 0.83 -5.78 17.45
CA GLY A 18 0.97 -5.82 16.01
C GLY A 18 -0.38 -6.20 15.41
N PHE A 19 -1.05 -5.21 14.83
CA PHE A 19 -2.19 -5.39 13.93
C PHE A 19 -1.71 -5.24 12.48
N ILE A 20 -2.26 -6.08 11.60
CA ILE A 20 -2.24 -5.85 10.15
C ILE A 20 -3.59 -5.19 9.83
N GLY A 21 -3.57 -4.04 9.14
CA GLY A 21 -4.82 -3.37 8.74
C GLY A 21 -5.70 -4.31 7.90
N PRO A 22 -7.03 -4.30 8.05
CA PRO A 22 -7.92 -5.21 7.31
C PRO A 22 -7.87 -5.01 5.79
N THR A 23 -7.30 -3.91 5.30
CA THR A 23 -6.85 -3.74 3.91
C THR A 23 -5.37 -4.08 3.79
N ALA A 24 -4.99 -5.04 2.94
CA ALA A 24 -3.59 -5.39 2.70
C ALA A 24 -3.38 -6.11 1.37
N ASN A 25 -2.27 -5.81 0.68
CA ASN A 25 -1.81 -6.56 -0.48
C ASN A 25 -0.96 -7.78 -0.04
N LEU A 26 -1.31 -8.96 -0.55
CA LEU A 26 -0.72 -10.24 -0.21
C LEU A 26 -0.09 -10.84 -1.48
N TYR A 27 1.19 -10.54 -1.72
CA TYR A 27 1.89 -10.97 -2.92
C TYR A 27 2.37 -12.41 -2.73
N ILE A 28 2.06 -13.29 -3.67
CA ILE A 28 2.37 -14.72 -3.60
C ILE A 28 3.52 -14.99 -4.59
N ARG A 29 4.72 -15.26 -4.09
CA ARG A 29 5.93 -15.43 -4.91
C ARG A 29 6.67 -16.71 -4.55
N ASN A 30 7.38 -17.29 -5.52
CA ASN A 30 8.36 -18.33 -5.21
C ASN A 30 9.57 -17.73 -4.47
N LYS A 31 10.06 -18.43 -3.45
CA LYS A 31 11.33 -18.12 -2.78
C LYS A 31 12.02 -19.40 -2.34
N VAL A 32 13.34 -19.48 -2.53
CA VAL A 32 14.17 -20.49 -1.86
C VAL A 32 14.27 -20.13 -0.37
N ILE A 33 13.90 -21.06 0.50
CA ILE A 33 14.08 -20.97 1.96
C ILE A 33 14.54 -22.31 2.55
N ALA A 34 15.21 -22.22 3.70
CA ALA A 34 15.76 -23.35 4.45
C ALA A 34 15.45 -23.21 5.96
N PRO A 35 14.17 -23.34 6.40
CA PRO A 35 13.77 -23.19 7.81
C PRO A 35 14.29 -24.31 8.71
N ASP A 36 14.74 -25.41 8.12
CA ASP A 36 15.34 -26.61 8.72
C ASP A 36 16.80 -26.85 8.27
N GLY A 37 17.33 -26.00 7.38
CA GLY A 37 18.65 -26.13 6.76
C GLY A 37 18.66 -26.63 5.32
N PHE A 38 17.54 -27.12 4.77
CA PHE A 38 17.47 -27.58 3.38
C PHE A 38 16.94 -26.49 2.43
N ASN A 39 17.79 -26.01 1.52
CA ASN A 39 17.42 -25.00 0.52
C ASN A 39 16.52 -25.58 -0.58
N ARG A 40 15.25 -25.19 -0.62
CA ARG A 40 14.35 -25.49 -1.76
C ARG A 40 13.34 -24.35 -1.98
N SER A 41 12.88 -24.18 -3.23
CA SER A 41 11.84 -23.21 -3.59
C SER A 41 10.49 -23.53 -2.93
N ARG A 42 9.76 -22.50 -2.54
CA ARG A 42 8.48 -22.53 -1.81
C ARG A 42 7.59 -21.40 -2.26
N TYR A 43 6.29 -21.57 -2.09
CA TYR A 43 5.37 -20.45 -2.10
C TYR A 43 5.56 -19.65 -0.81
N CYS A 44 6.11 -18.45 -0.95
CA CYS A 44 6.15 -17.49 0.13
C CYS A 44 5.11 -16.42 -0.14
N LYS A 45 4.18 -16.26 0.80
CA LYS A 45 3.45 -15.00 0.93
C LYS A 45 4.46 -13.93 1.31
N PHE A 46 4.47 -12.83 0.57
CA PHE A 46 5.19 -11.60 0.88
C PHE A 46 4.18 -10.50 1.12
N ARG A 47 4.29 -9.89 2.29
CA ARG A 47 3.92 -8.49 2.46
C ARG A 47 5.13 -7.67 1.98
N PRO A 48 5.00 -6.65 1.13
CA PRO A 48 6.02 -5.62 1.00
C PRO A 48 6.08 -4.86 2.31
N VAL A 49 6.78 -5.46 3.26
CA VAL A 49 7.36 -4.78 4.41
C VAL A 49 8.55 -4.05 3.81
N PRO A 50 8.50 -2.72 3.66
CA PRO A 50 9.73 -2.00 3.46
C PRO A 50 10.76 -2.35 4.56
N TRP A 51 11.89 -2.95 4.15
CA TRP A 51 13.14 -3.06 4.94
C TRP A 51 13.07 -3.70 6.36
N PRO A 52 14.14 -3.61 7.20
CA PRO A 52 14.23 -4.34 8.46
C PRO A 52 14.26 -3.42 9.68
N GLU A 53 13.80 -3.95 10.81
CA GLU A 53 14.35 -3.52 12.07
C GLU A 53 14.46 -4.65 13.09
N TYR A 54 15.63 -4.70 13.71
CA TYR A 54 15.76 -5.15 15.08
C TYR A 54 15.05 -4.16 15.99
N PHE A 55 13.78 -4.39 16.33
CA PHE A 55 13.16 -3.56 17.38
C PHE A 55 13.72 -3.96 18.75
N TRP A 56 14.58 -3.11 19.29
CA TRP A 56 15.04 -3.12 20.67
C TRP A 56 14.71 -1.76 21.30
N LEU A 57 13.87 -1.75 22.33
CA LEU A 57 13.81 -0.67 23.30
C LEU A 57 13.74 -1.23 24.72
N GLU A 58 14.51 -0.59 25.61
CA GLU A 58 14.42 -0.64 27.07
C GLU A 58 14.13 -2.00 27.73
N GLY A 59 15.20 -2.78 27.94
CA GLY A 59 15.27 -3.71 29.07
C GLY A 59 14.35 -4.95 29.02
N LYS A 60 13.75 -5.25 27.86
CA LYS A 60 13.00 -6.49 27.59
C LYS A 60 13.29 -6.95 26.15
N PHE A 61 13.80 -8.17 25.96
CA PHE A 61 14.05 -8.72 24.61
C PHE A 61 12.75 -8.84 23.81
N CYS A 62 12.69 -8.20 22.65
CA CYS A 62 12.07 -8.81 21.46
C CYS A 62 13.19 -9.50 20.65
N PRO A 63 13.21 -10.84 20.51
CA PRO A 63 14.28 -11.52 19.80
C PRO A 63 14.08 -11.45 18.29
N SER A 64 14.93 -10.65 17.64
CA SER A 64 15.37 -10.76 16.23
C SER A 64 14.78 -11.93 15.42
N LYS A 65 13.90 -11.63 14.46
CA LYS A 65 13.46 -12.61 13.45
C LYS A 65 13.74 -12.14 12.03
N ILE A 66 15.01 -12.28 11.66
CA ILE A 66 15.34 -12.76 10.32
C ILE A 66 14.73 -14.18 10.21
N GLY A 67 13.79 -14.32 9.28
CA GLY A 67 12.94 -15.51 9.11
C GLY A 67 11.49 -15.09 8.97
N ALA A 68 10.95 -15.18 7.75
CA ALA A 68 9.65 -14.62 7.39
C ALA A 68 8.50 -15.21 8.22
N ARG A 69 7.65 -14.32 8.76
CA ARG A 69 6.37 -14.65 9.37
C ARG A 69 5.36 -13.59 8.95
N PHE A 70 4.17 -14.04 8.58
CA PHE A 70 3.05 -13.18 8.22
C PHE A 70 1.79 -13.73 8.88
N GLU A 71 1.45 -13.15 10.02
CA GLU A 71 0.32 -13.54 10.86
C GLU A 71 -0.68 -12.38 10.81
N LEU A 72 -1.92 -12.63 10.36
CA LEU A 72 -2.87 -11.59 10.01
C LEU A 72 -3.76 -11.20 11.20
N THR A 73 -3.49 -10.07 11.85
CA THR A 73 -4.08 -9.66 13.14
C THR A 73 -5.04 -8.47 13.01
N PHE A 74 -6.30 -8.60 13.44
CA PHE A 74 -7.40 -7.62 13.22
C PHE A 74 -8.35 -7.45 14.42
N LEU A 75 -9.34 -6.56 14.33
CA LEU A 75 -10.43 -6.41 15.32
C LEU A 75 -11.76 -6.98 14.84
N GLN A 76 -12.61 -7.46 15.75
CA GLN A 76 -14.01 -7.81 15.45
C GLN A 76 -14.75 -6.62 14.81
N GLY A 77 -15.66 -6.89 13.87
CA GLY A 77 -16.32 -5.87 13.04
C GLY A 77 -15.52 -5.40 11.82
N SER A 78 -14.26 -5.80 11.66
CA SER A 78 -13.43 -5.42 10.52
C SER A 78 -14.04 -5.88 9.17
N THR A 79 -13.99 -4.98 8.18
CA THR A 79 -14.23 -5.32 6.77
C THR A 79 -12.89 -5.53 6.08
N PHE A 80 -12.59 -6.78 5.74
CA PHE A 80 -11.38 -7.17 5.04
C PHE A 80 -11.38 -6.69 3.58
N ARG A 81 -10.20 -6.36 3.08
CA ARG A 81 -9.88 -5.98 1.70
C ARG A 81 -8.49 -6.52 1.38
N LEU A 82 -8.39 -7.84 1.27
CA LEU A 82 -7.13 -8.56 1.15
C LEU A 82 -6.89 -8.88 -0.33
N ASN A 83 -6.08 -8.06 -1.00
CA ASN A 83 -5.77 -8.27 -2.42
C ASN A 83 -4.68 -9.31 -2.56
N VAL A 84 -5.03 -10.52 -3.00
CA VAL A 84 -4.05 -11.58 -3.27
C VAL A 84 -3.53 -11.38 -4.68
N ILE A 85 -2.21 -11.16 -4.80
CA ILE A 85 -1.53 -10.85 -6.05
C ILE A 85 -0.62 -12.02 -6.35
N ASP A 86 -0.93 -12.79 -7.40
CA ASP A 86 -0.15 -13.96 -7.79
C ASP A 86 1.06 -13.53 -8.62
N GLN A 87 2.25 -13.91 -8.18
CA GLN A 87 3.53 -13.66 -8.83
C GLN A 87 4.40 -14.93 -8.75
N LEU A 88 3.77 -16.09 -8.94
CA LEU A 88 4.42 -17.39 -9.02
C LEU A 88 4.97 -17.66 -10.42
N THR A 89 6.21 -18.14 -10.47
CA THR A 89 7.02 -18.29 -11.70
C THR A 89 7.81 -19.60 -11.77
N ASP A 90 7.87 -20.36 -10.68
CA ASP A 90 8.60 -21.63 -10.63
C ASP A 90 7.76 -22.76 -11.23
N LEU A 91 8.13 -23.21 -12.43
CA LEU A 91 7.41 -24.24 -13.18
C LEU A 91 7.57 -25.67 -12.61
N ASN A 92 8.39 -25.87 -11.58
CA ASN A 92 8.42 -27.11 -10.79
C ASN A 92 7.26 -27.15 -9.77
N MET A 93 6.46 -26.09 -9.71
CA MET A 93 5.42 -25.83 -8.73
C MET A 93 4.13 -25.40 -9.47
N LEU A 94 2.96 -25.58 -8.86
CA LEU A 94 1.70 -24.99 -9.35
C LEU A 94 1.78 -23.47 -9.27
N THR A 95 1.66 -22.78 -10.40
CA THR A 95 1.82 -21.31 -10.50
C THR A 95 0.52 -20.52 -10.43
N SER A 96 -0.65 -21.14 -10.45
CA SER A 96 -1.93 -20.47 -10.15
C SER A 96 -2.29 -20.62 -8.68
N THR A 97 -3.03 -19.69 -8.07
CA THR A 97 -3.33 -19.72 -6.63
C THR A 97 -4.76 -19.33 -6.27
N SER A 98 -5.15 -19.54 -5.02
CA SER A 98 -6.27 -18.87 -4.36
C SER A 98 -5.93 -18.75 -2.87
N ILE A 99 -6.74 -18.06 -2.06
CA ILE A 99 -6.60 -18.09 -0.60
C ILE A 99 -7.96 -18.34 0.05
N HIS A 100 -8.04 -19.37 0.87
CA HIS A 100 -9.15 -19.60 1.79
C HIS A 100 -8.88 -19.01 3.18
N TRP A 101 -9.95 -18.56 3.82
CA TRP A 101 -9.99 -17.84 5.08
C TRP A 101 -10.59 -18.76 6.15
N HIS A 102 -9.77 -19.68 6.64
CA HIS A 102 -10.21 -20.86 7.37
C HIS A 102 -10.84 -20.53 8.72
N GLY A 103 -12.09 -20.99 8.88
CA GLY A 103 -12.97 -20.70 10.01
C GLY A 103 -13.81 -19.41 9.88
N PHE A 104 -13.67 -18.62 8.81
CA PHE A 104 -14.57 -17.49 8.57
C PHE A 104 -15.92 -17.95 8.00
N PHE A 105 -17.00 -17.33 8.46
CA PHE A 105 -18.34 -17.62 7.99
C PHE A 105 -18.60 -17.08 6.57
N GLN A 106 -17.81 -16.11 6.08
CA GLN A 106 -17.97 -15.54 4.72
C GLN A 106 -19.43 -15.10 4.42
N LYS A 107 -20.15 -14.63 5.44
CA LYS A 107 -21.57 -14.32 5.36
C LYS A 107 -21.81 -13.17 4.38
N ASP A 108 -22.74 -13.40 3.44
CA ASP A 108 -23.00 -12.54 2.28
C ASP A 108 -21.77 -12.30 1.37
N SER A 109 -20.71 -13.10 1.54
CA SER A 109 -19.43 -12.99 0.81
C SER A 109 -18.84 -14.35 0.40
N SER A 110 -19.66 -15.39 0.19
CA SER A 110 -19.18 -16.73 -0.20
C SER A 110 -18.32 -16.74 -1.49
N TRP A 111 -18.50 -15.76 -2.38
CA TRP A 111 -17.65 -15.53 -3.56
C TRP A 111 -16.19 -15.16 -3.21
N ALA A 112 -15.91 -14.79 -1.96
CA ALA A 112 -14.59 -14.47 -1.41
C ALA A 112 -14.08 -15.59 -0.47
N ASP A 113 -14.64 -16.79 -0.53
CA ASP A 113 -14.27 -17.89 0.36
C ASP A 113 -12.94 -18.56 -0.01
N GLY A 114 -12.52 -18.59 -1.28
CA GLY A 114 -11.23 -19.17 -1.70
C GLY A 114 -11.22 -20.49 -2.50
N PRO A 115 -12.08 -21.50 -2.27
CA PRO A 115 -11.93 -22.82 -2.89
C PRO A 115 -12.12 -22.78 -4.41
N VAL A 116 -11.06 -23.18 -5.12
CA VAL A 116 -11.05 -23.26 -6.59
C VAL A 116 -12.07 -24.30 -7.07
N GLY A 117 -12.84 -23.96 -8.09
CA GLY A 117 -13.88 -24.85 -8.62
C GLY A 117 -15.15 -24.92 -7.77
N VAL A 118 -15.19 -24.33 -6.56
CA VAL A 118 -16.43 -24.19 -5.78
C VAL A 118 -16.92 -22.74 -5.80
N THR A 119 -16.15 -21.79 -5.25
CA THR A 119 -16.61 -20.39 -5.16
C THR A 119 -15.98 -19.47 -6.21
N GLN A 120 -14.80 -19.82 -6.72
CA GLN A 120 -14.05 -19.00 -7.67
C GLN A 120 -13.19 -19.80 -8.64
N CYS A 121 -12.75 -19.13 -9.71
CA CYS A 121 -11.62 -19.55 -10.53
C CYS A 121 -10.29 -19.33 -9.75
N PRO A 122 -9.19 -20.01 -10.11
CA PRO A 122 -7.88 -19.66 -9.58
C PRO A 122 -7.44 -18.28 -10.10
N ILE A 123 -6.62 -17.61 -9.32
CA ILE A 123 -5.83 -16.44 -9.71
C ILE A 123 -4.67 -16.96 -10.56
N ALA A 124 -4.36 -16.28 -11.67
CA ALA A 124 -3.27 -16.64 -12.58
C ALA A 124 -1.99 -15.83 -12.29
N PRO A 125 -0.79 -16.33 -12.65
CA PRO A 125 0.46 -15.56 -12.56
C PRO A 125 0.37 -14.16 -13.14
N GLY A 126 0.87 -13.18 -12.38
CA GLY A 126 0.82 -11.76 -12.72
C GLY A 126 -0.51 -11.07 -12.38
N ASP A 127 -1.53 -11.83 -12.00
CA ASP A 127 -2.89 -11.33 -11.81
C ASP A 127 -3.26 -11.17 -10.32
N SER A 128 -4.42 -10.58 -10.02
CA SER A 128 -4.84 -10.38 -8.61
C SER A 128 -6.34 -10.47 -8.35
N PHE A 129 -6.70 -10.84 -7.12
CA PHE A 129 -8.08 -10.94 -6.65
C PHE A 129 -8.27 -10.31 -5.26
N LEU A 130 -9.15 -9.31 -5.21
CA LEU A 130 -9.54 -8.64 -3.98
C LEU A 130 -10.61 -9.44 -3.21
N TYR A 131 -10.15 -10.17 -2.20
CA TYR A 131 -11.01 -10.77 -1.18
C TYR A 131 -11.59 -9.69 -0.28
N ARG A 132 -12.91 -9.50 -0.32
CA ARG A 132 -13.63 -8.52 0.52
C ARG A 132 -14.80 -9.19 1.24
N PHE A 133 -14.60 -9.41 2.53
CA PHE A 133 -15.53 -10.05 3.46
C PHE A 133 -15.48 -9.33 4.82
N LYS A 134 -16.21 -9.80 5.84
CA LYS A 134 -16.27 -9.14 7.15
C LYS A 134 -16.17 -10.12 8.32
N ALA A 135 -15.61 -9.65 9.42
CA ALA A 135 -15.66 -10.32 10.72
C ALA A 135 -16.74 -9.72 11.64
N GLU A 136 -17.97 -9.48 11.15
CA GLU A 136 -18.99 -8.72 11.89
C GLU A 136 -19.20 -9.27 13.31
N ASN A 137 -19.50 -10.56 13.42
CA ASN A 137 -19.78 -11.25 14.68
C ASN A 137 -18.75 -12.36 15.01
N GLN A 138 -17.55 -12.32 14.39
CA GLN A 138 -16.50 -13.31 14.62
C GLN A 138 -15.25 -12.69 15.25
N ALA A 139 -14.70 -13.41 16.24
CA ALA A 139 -13.44 -13.11 16.91
C ALA A 139 -12.79 -14.44 17.36
N GLY A 140 -11.46 -14.46 17.52
CA GLY A 140 -10.68 -15.64 17.92
C GLY A 140 -9.55 -15.97 16.94
N THR A 141 -9.12 -17.23 16.96
CA THR A 141 -7.96 -17.73 16.20
C THR A 141 -8.38 -18.51 14.95
N PHE A 142 -7.90 -18.03 13.81
CA PHE A 142 -8.15 -18.50 12.46
C PHE A 142 -6.81 -18.79 11.75
N TRP A 143 -6.86 -19.17 10.49
CA TRP A 143 -5.69 -19.18 9.61
C TRP A 143 -6.13 -18.95 8.16
N TYR A 144 -5.17 -18.83 7.26
CA TYR A 144 -5.42 -18.80 5.82
C TYR A 144 -4.42 -19.73 5.13
N HIS A 145 -4.82 -20.28 3.99
CA HIS A 145 -3.97 -21.14 3.17
C HIS A 145 -4.40 -21.10 1.71
N SER A 146 -3.56 -21.60 0.81
CA SER A 146 -4.01 -21.83 -0.56
C SER A 146 -5.08 -22.92 -0.62
N HIS A 147 -6.14 -22.64 -1.37
CA HIS A 147 -7.21 -23.59 -1.68
C HIS A 147 -7.25 -23.88 -3.19
N HIS A 148 -6.04 -24.02 -3.75
CA HIS A 148 -5.76 -24.55 -5.07
C HIS A 148 -4.82 -25.75 -4.93
N SER A 149 -5.37 -26.97 -4.91
CA SER A 149 -4.61 -28.22 -4.82
C SER A 149 -3.68 -28.28 -3.57
N THR A 150 -2.62 -29.10 -3.59
CA THR A 150 -1.63 -29.29 -2.50
C THR A 150 -0.75 -28.07 -2.22
N GLN A 151 -1.04 -26.91 -2.81
CA GLN A 151 -0.16 -25.75 -2.84
C GLN A 151 0.22 -25.21 -1.45
N TYR A 152 -0.64 -25.35 -0.43
CA TYR A 152 -0.32 -24.87 0.91
C TYR A 152 0.76 -25.69 1.65
N CYS A 153 0.95 -26.97 1.29
CA CYS A 153 2.01 -27.83 1.83
C CYS A 153 3.42 -27.34 1.46
N ASP A 154 3.51 -26.76 0.27
CA ASP A 154 4.69 -26.11 -0.28
C ASP A 154 4.86 -24.65 0.18
N GLY A 155 4.15 -24.25 1.24
CA GLY A 155 4.44 -23.07 2.06
C GLY A 155 3.34 -22.01 2.13
N LEU A 156 2.31 -22.07 1.28
CA LEU A 156 1.30 -21.01 1.18
C LEU A 156 0.23 -21.10 2.28
N ARG A 157 0.61 -20.76 3.51
CA ARG A 157 -0.20 -20.86 4.74
C ARG A 157 0.25 -19.86 5.80
N GLY A 158 -0.61 -19.52 6.76
CA GLY A 158 -0.25 -18.72 7.93
C GLY A 158 -1.43 -18.39 8.85
N ALA A 159 -1.15 -18.02 10.11
CA ALA A 159 -2.18 -17.76 11.10
C ALA A 159 -2.92 -16.42 10.87
N MET A 160 -4.14 -16.32 11.41
CA MET A 160 -4.98 -15.14 11.37
C MET A 160 -5.70 -15.00 12.72
N VAL A 161 -5.81 -13.79 13.27
CA VAL A 161 -6.41 -13.56 14.60
C VAL A 161 -7.32 -12.35 14.52
N VAL A 162 -8.54 -12.47 15.03
CA VAL A 162 -9.48 -11.36 15.15
C VAL A 162 -9.76 -11.13 16.62
N TYR A 163 -9.18 -10.08 17.19
CA TYR A 163 -9.32 -9.76 18.61
C TYR A 163 -10.69 -9.12 18.90
N ASN A 164 -11.33 -9.59 19.97
CA ASN A 164 -12.52 -8.94 20.52
C ASN A 164 -12.09 -7.87 21.54
N VAL A 165 -12.60 -6.64 21.42
CA VAL A 165 -12.35 -5.58 22.41
C VAL A 165 -13.09 -5.81 23.74
N LEU A 166 -14.13 -6.66 23.72
CA LEU A 166 -14.86 -7.19 24.87
C LEU A 166 -14.58 -8.69 25.07
N ASP A 167 -13.31 -9.11 24.93
CA ASP A 167 -12.91 -10.51 25.14
C ASP A 167 -13.29 -10.99 26.57
N PRO A 168 -14.13 -12.03 26.72
CA PRO A 168 -14.66 -12.44 28.02
C PRO A 168 -13.58 -13.07 28.92
N HIS A 169 -12.46 -13.49 28.35
CA HIS A 169 -11.31 -14.03 29.07
C HIS A 169 -10.22 -12.98 29.32
N ARG A 170 -10.42 -11.70 28.97
CA ARG A 170 -9.41 -10.64 29.08
C ARG A 170 -8.72 -10.57 30.44
N LEU A 171 -9.42 -10.86 31.53
CA LEU A 171 -8.88 -10.83 32.89
C LEU A 171 -7.97 -12.03 33.23
N LEU A 172 -7.96 -13.10 32.43
CA LEU A 172 -7.17 -14.31 32.67
C LEU A 172 -5.70 -14.17 32.25
N TYR A 173 -5.38 -13.25 31.34
CA TYR A 173 -4.05 -13.06 30.77
C TYR A 173 -3.55 -11.60 30.86
N ASP A 174 -2.23 -11.44 30.78
CA ASP A 174 -1.54 -10.14 30.75
C ASP A 174 -1.14 -9.78 29.30
N PHE A 175 -0.73 -10.78 28.51
CA PHE A 175 -0.25 -10.68 27.11
C PHE A 175 -1.01 -11.63 26.18
N ASP A 176 -1.19 -11.22 24.92
CA ASP A 176 -1.97 -11.89 23.85
C ASP A 176 -1.64 -11.16 22.53
N ASP A 177 -0.52 -11.49 21.89
CA ASP A 177 0.10 -10.70 20.82
C ASP A 177 0.81 -11.58 19.78
N GLU A 178 1.39 -10.98 18.72
CA GLU A 178 2.13 -11.73 17.68
C GLU A 178 3.24 -12.64 18.26
N SER A 179 3.83 -12.30 19.41
CA SER A 179 4.84 -13.16 20.05
C SER A 179 4.23 -14.39 20.76
N THR A 180 2.92 -14.41 20.97
CA THR A 180 2.16 -15.51 21.57
C THR A 180 1.50 -16.43 20.53
N ILE A 181 1.62 -16.15 19.23
CA ILE A 181 1.19 -17.07 18.18
C ILE A 181 2.20 -18.22 18.03
N ILE A 182 1.71 -19.46 17.97
CA ILE A 182 2.49 -20.68 17.77
C ILE A 182 1.88 -21.47 16.60
N THR A 183 2.47 -21.33 15.42
CA THR A 183 2.15 -22.23 14.30
C THR A 183 2.93 -23.54 14.41
N LEU A 184 2.26 -24.67 14.15
CA LEU A 184 2.88 -25.98 13.95
C LEU A 184 2.73 -26.37 12.48
N ALA A 185 3.84 -26.73 11.83
CA ALA A 185 3.85 -27.09 10.42
C ALA A 185 4.79 -28.26 10.15
N ASP A 186 4.47 -29.04 9.14
CA ASP A 186 5.35 -30.02 8.51
C ASP A 186 6.27 -29.36 7.47
N TRP A 187 7.27 -30.12 7.02
CA TRP A 187 8.18 -29.71 5.98
C TRP A 187 8.59 -30.89 5.10
N TYR A 188 8.55 -30.66 3.79
CA TYR A 188 8.88 -31.64 2.77
C TYR A 188 10.07 -31.17 1.94
N HIS A 189 10.99 -32.07 1.59
CA HIS A 189 12.15 -31.79 0.73
C HIS A 189 11.83 -32.01 -0.76
N ALA A 190 10.78 -32.76 -1.10
CA ALA A 190 10.22 -32.88 -2.46
C ALA A 190 9.09 -31.86 -2.70
N TYR A 191 8.91 -31.41 -3.95
CA TYR A 191 7.81 -30.49 -4.33
C TYR A 191 6.47 -31.20 -4.27
N ALA A 192 5.42 -30.54 -3.77
CA ALA A 192 4.11 -31.17 -3.57
C ALA A 192 3.50 -31.82 -4.83
N PRO A 193 3.77 -31.34 -6.07
CA PRO A 193 3.48 -32.11 -7.27
C PRO A 193 4.28 -33.41 -7.40
N THR A 194 5.60 -33.39 -7.20
CA THR A 194 6.50 -34.54 -7.45
C THR A 194 6.78 -35.42 -6.24
N ALA A 195 6.21 -35.13 -5.07
CA ALA A 195 6.48 -35.83 -3.81
C ALA A 195 5.81 -37.23 -3.68
N GLY A 196 5.00 -37.64 -4.65
CA GLY A 196 4.25 -38.89 -4.62
C GLY A 196 2.93 -38.79 -3.83
N LEU A 197 2.30 -39.94 -3.57
CA LEU A 197 0.95 -40.03 -3.00
C LEU A 197 0.86 -39.52 -1.55
N VAL A 198 1.70 -40.05 -0.67
CA VAL A 198 1.77 -39.69 0.75
C VAL A 198 3.24 -39.65 1.19
N PRO A 199 3.97 -38.56 0.90
CA PRO A 199 5.33 -38.37 1.41
C PRO A 199 5.34 -38.26 2.95
N PRO A 200 6.31 -38.86 3.65
CA PRO A 200 6.59 -38.50 5.05
C PRO A 200 7.22 -37.11 5.12
N PRO A 201 6.94 -36.31 6.17
CA PRO A 201 7.61 -35.02 6.38
C PRO A 201 9.03 -35.21 6.94
N ASP A 202 9.98 -34.46 6.38
CA ASP A 202 11.40 -34.47 6.75
C ASP A 202 11.66 -33.75 8.09
N ALA A 203 10.88 -32.70 8.39
CA ALA A 203 10.98 -31.94 9.63
C ALA A 203 9.62 -31.41 10.12
N THR A 204 9.52 -31.24 11.44
CA THR A 204 8.52 -30.34 12.05
C THR A 204 9.11 -28.94 12.17
N LEU A 205 8.42 -27.93 11.64
CA LEU A 205 8.68 -26.53 11.90
C LEU A 205 7.76 -26.05 13.03
N ILE A 206 8.33 -25.75 14.19
CA ILE A 206 7.63 -24.93 15.18
C ILE A 206 7.85 -23.48 14.79
N ASN A 207 6.79 -22.84 14.32
CA ASN A 207 6.72 -21.41 14.12
C ASN A 207 7.74 -20.92 13.07
N GLY A 208 7.85 -21.68 11.96
CA GLY A 208 8.72 -21.39 10.82
C GLY A 208 10.20 -21.78 10.97
N LYS A 209 10.56 -22.57 12.00
CA LYS A 209 11.92 -23.13 12.18
C LYS A 209 11.88 -24.56 12.71
N GLY A 210 12.80 -25.42 12.27
CA GLY A 210 12.88 -26.82 12.67
C GLY A 210 14.27 -27.40 12.46
N ARG A 211 14.39 -28.74 12.52
CA ARG A 211 15.59 -29.54 12.17
C ARG A 211 15.09 -30.86 11.55
N TYR A 212 15.83 -31.44 10.62
CA TYR A 212 15.58 -32.79 10.07
C TYR A 212 16.65 -33.80 10.53
N ALA A 213 16.35 -35.09 10.47
CA ALA A 213 17.28 -36.14 10.89
C ALA A 213 18.54 -36.17 10.00
N GLY A 214 19.73 -36.14 10.60
CA GLY A 214 21.00 -36.07 9.87
C GLY A 214 21.30 -34.70 9.23
N GLY A 215 20.42 -33.70 9.41
CA GLY A 215 20.59 -32.36 8.86
C GLY A 215 21.60 -31.48 9.63
N PRO A 216 21.94 -30.31 9.07
CA PRO A 216 22.79 -29.34 9.74
C PRO A 216 22.11 -28.76 10.99
N THR A 217 22.90 -28.42 12.01
CA THR A 217 22.36 -27.83 13.24
C THR A 217 21.98 -26.36 13.01
N VAL A 218 20.71 -26.11 12.68
CA VAL A 218 20.16 -24.76 12.51
C VAL A 218 19.51 -24.21 13.80
N PRO A 219 19.36 -22.88 13.95
CA PRO A 219 18.72 -22.28 15.13
C PRO A 219 17.21 -22.55 15.18
N LEU A 220 16.71 -23.02 16.32
CA LEU A 220 15.28 -23.27 16.55
C LEU A 220 14.49 -21.95 16.80
N THR A 221 13.16 -22.05 16.84
CA THR A 221 12.31 -20.96 17.34
C THR A 221 12.59 -20.72 18.82
N VAL A 222 12.80 -19.44 19.19
CA VAL A 222 12.77 -18.98 20.58
C VAL A 222 11.54 -18.09 20.78
N ILE A 223 10.74 -18.40 21.79
CA ILE A 223 9.67 -17.56 22.35
C ILE A 223 10.20 -17.03 23.69
N ARG A 224 9.99 -15.74 23.97
CA ARG A 224 10.50 -15.10 25.20
C ARG A 224 9.37 -14.59 26.07
N VAL A 225 9.52 -14.78 27.37
CA VAL A 225 8.51 -14.43 28.37
C VAL A 225 9.12 -13.74 29.59
N LEU A 226 8.37 -12.82 30.18
CA LEU A 226 8.67 -12.25 31.49
C LEU A 226 8.26 -13.24 32.59
N PRO A 227 9.03 -13.40 33.68
CA PRO A 227 8.61 -14.19 34.84
C PRO A 227 7.39 -13.55 35.53
N ASN A 228 6.58 -14.39 36.19
CA ASN A 228 5.40 -14.01 36.97
C ASN A 228 4.36 -13.21 36.16
N LYS A 229 4.09 -13.69 34.93
CA LYS A 229 3.12 -13.15 33.98
C LYS A 229 2.27 -14.25 33.35
N ARG A 230 1.20 -13.83 32.66
CA ARG A 230 0.18 -14.70 32.07
C ARG A 230 0.08 -14.40 30.59
N TYR A 231 0.32 -15.41 29.75
CA TYR A 231 0.34 -15.27 28.29
C TYR A 231 -0.76 -16.14 27.69
N ARG A 232 -1.69 -15.57 26.91
CA ARG A 232 -2.56 -16.34 26.01
C ARG A 232 -1.75 -16.70 24.77
N PHE A 233 -1.27 -17.93 24.70
CA PHE A 233 -0.70 -18.47 23.48
C PHE A 233 -1.81 -18.94 22.54
N ARG A 234 -1.63 -18.69 21.24
CA ARG A 234 -2.55 -19.08 20.16
C ARG A 234 -1.89 -20.16 19.33
N LEU A 235 -2.20 -21.41 19.65
CA LEU A 235 -1.68 -22.59 18.97
C LEU A 235 -2.51 -22.84 17.70
N VAL A 236 -1.84 -22.97 16.56
CA VAL A 236 -2.47 -23.15 15.24
C VAL A 236 -1.73 -24.28 14.53
N SER A 237 -2.40 -25.40 14.25
CA SER A 237 -1.82 -26.40 13.34
C SER A 237 -2.14 -26.02 11.91
N ILE A 238 -1.09 -25.78 11.12
CA ILE A 238 -1.17 -25.48 9.70
C ILE A 238 -0.56 -26.60 8.85
N SER A 239 -0.34 -27.79 9.42
CA SER A 239 0.19 -28.97 8.73
C SER A 239 -0.72 -29.44 7.58
N CYS A 240 -0.12 -30.23 6.69
CA CYS A 240 -0.71 -30.90 5.54
C CYS A 240 -0.86 -32.42 5.72
N ASP A 241 -0.38 -33.01 6.81
CA ASP A 241 -0.68 -34.40 7.18
C ASP A 241 -0.61 -34.64 8.71
N PRO A 242 0.55 -34.51 9.38
CA PRO A 242 0.68 -34.92 10.77
C PRO A 242 -0.16 -34.07 11.72
N ASN A 243 -0.69 -34.75 12.74
CA ASN A 243 -1.13 -34.16 13.99
C ASN A 243 0.01 -34.20 15.02
N TYR A 244 -0.01 -33.25 15.96
CA TYR A 244 1.05 -33.08 16.94
C TYR A 244 0.55 -33.30 18.37
N VAL A 245 1.36 -33.95 19.20
CA VAL A 245 1.26 -33.86 20.66
C VAL A 245 2.08 -32.65 21.11
N PHE A 246 1.40 -31.54 21.40
CA PHE A 246 1.99 -30.28 21.84
C PHE A 246 2.07 -30.21 23.38
N SER A 247 3.21 -29.80 23.92
CA SER A 247 3.40 -29.55 25.36
C SER A 247 4.55 -28.54 25.61
N ILE A 248 4.63 -28.01 26.84
CA ILE A 248 5.71 -27.11 27.27
C ILE A 248 6.25 -27.61 28.61
N ASP A 249 7.55 -27.90 28.67
CA ASP A 249 8.19 -28.54 29.83
C ASP A 249 7.90 -27.77 31.13
N GLY A 250 7.33 -28.46 32.13
CA GLY A 250 7.01 -27.87 33.43
C GLY A 250 5.90 -26.80 33.43
N HIS A 251 5.12 -26.65 32.36
CA HIS A 251 4.06 -25.63 32.27
C HIS A 251 2.70 -26.22 31.89
N SER A 252 1.71 -26.09 32.77
CA SER A 252 0.31 -26.41 32.49
C SER A 252 -0.32 -25.38 31.53
N LEU A 253 -1.08 -25.84 30.56
CA LEU A 253 -1.77 -25.07 29.53
C LEU A 253 -3.25 -24.93 29.91
N THR A 254 -3.78 -23.72 30.12
CA THR A 254 -5.21 -23.52 30.44
C THR A 254 -5.97 -23.02 29.21
N ILE A 255 -6.60 -23.94 28.48
CA ILE A 255 -7.35 -23.66 27.25
C ILE A 255 -8.53 -22.74 27.56
N ILE A 256 -8.72 -21.71 26.73
CA ILE A 256 -9.83 -20.73 26.81
C ILE A 256 -10.51 -20.47 25.45
N GLU A 257 -9.96 -20.97 24.34
CA GLU A 257 -10.56 -20.82 23.01
C GLU A 257 -10.26 -22.07 22.17
N VAL A 258 -11.21 -22.50 21.34
CA VAL A 258 -11.12 -23.65 20.42
C VAL A 258 -11.71 -23.23 19.09
N ASP A 259 -10.93 -23.24 18.00
CA ASP A 259 -11.38 -22.86 16.65
C ASP A 259 -12.27 -21.58 16.63
N SER A 260 -11.76 -20.50 17.24
CA SER A 260 -12.42 -19.21 17.48
C SER A 260 -13.58 -19.16 18.50
N ILE A 261 -14.07 -20.30 18.99
CA ILE A 261 -15.09 -20.34 20.05
C ILE A 261 -14.45 -20.23 21.44
N ASN A 262 -14.90 -19.28 22.26
CA ASN A 262 -14.49 -19.16 23.67
C ASN A 262 -15.06 -20.33 24.50
N VAL A 263 -14.24 -20.97 25.33
CA VAL A 263 -14.62 -22.15 26.14
C VAL A 263 -14.46 -21.91 27.64
N THR A 264 -15.17 -22.71 28.44
CA THR A 264 -14.95 -22.78 29.89
C THR A 264 -13.50 -23.21 30.15
N PRO A 265 -12.72 -22.49 30.99
CA PRO A 265 -11.28 -22.73 31.10
C PRO A 265 -10.90 -24.15 31.54
N LEU A 266 -10.13 -24.87 30.72
CA LEU A 266 -9.70 -26.25 30.96
C LEU A 266 -8.18 -26.37 31.04
N THR A 267 -7.64 -26.83 32.18
CA THR A 267 -6.18 -26.99 32.38
C THR A 267 -5.71 -28.40 32.01
N VAL A 268 -4.70 -28.47 31.14
CA VAL A 268 -4.06 -29.70 30.61
C VAL A 268 -2.53 -29.56 30.58
N ASP A 269 -1.81 -30.68 30.48
CA ASP A 269 -0.36 -30.73 30.29
C ASP A 269 0.04 -30.77 28.80
N SER A 270 -0.84 -31.32 27.96
CA SER A 270 -0.62 -31.42 26.51
C SER A 270 -1.91 -31.29 25.70
N ILE A 271 -1.77 -30.86 24.45
CA ILE A 271 -2.84 -30.77 23.46
C ILE A 271 -2.46 -31.67 22.28
N GLN A 272 -3.31 -32.65 21.94
CA GLN A 272 -3.24 -33.25 20.61
C GLN A 272 -3.96 -32.33 19.63
N ILE A 273 -3.28 -31.89 18.57
CA ILE A 273 -3.80 -30.92 17.62
C ILE A 273 -3.66 -31.43 16.19
N PHE A 274 -4.81 -31.56 15.51
CA PHE A 274 -4.91 -32.03 14.12
C PHE A 274 -4.78 -30.86 13.14
N ALA A 275 -4.50 -31.13 11.86
CA ALA A 275 -4.38 -30.10 10.82
C ALA A 275 -5.61 -29.17 10.80
N GLY A 276 -5.37 -27.86 10.70
CA GLY A 276 -6.37 -26.78 10.73
C GLY A 276 -7.08 -26.50 12.05
N GLN A 277 -6.83 -27.27 13.11
CA GLN A 277 -7.31 -26.94 14.45
C GLN A 277 -6.49 -25.82 15.11
N ARG A 278 -7.14 -25.06 16.00
CA ARG A 278 -6.58 -23.96 16.78
C ARG A 278 -7.07 -24.03 18.23
N TYR A 279 -6.17 -23.70 19.15
CA TYR A 279 -6.46 -23.58 20.59
C TYR A 279 -5.79 -22.32 21.14
N SER A 280 -6.52 -21.45 21.85
CA SER A 280 -5.87 -20.47 22.74
C SER A 280 -5.76 -21.05 24.14
N PHE A 281 -4.58 -20.94 24.77
CA PHE A 281 -4.37 -21.32 26.15
C PHE A 281 -3.61 -20.26 26.94
N VAL A 282 -3.98 -20.05 28.20
CA VAL A 282 -3.23 -19.23 29.16
C VAL A 282 -2.13 -20.08 29.80
N LEU A 283 -0.89 -19.64 29.63
CA LEU A 283 0.29 -20.13 30.35
C LEU A 283 0.71 -19.13 31.43
N LYS A 284 1.00 -19.62 32.62
CA LYS A 284 1.56 -18.84 33.74
C LYS A 284 3.07 -19.03 33.78
N THR A 285 3.84 -17.96 33.87
CA THR A 285 5.31 -18.02 33.85
C THR A 285 5.89 -18.03 35.27
N ASN A 286 5.44 -19.01 36.05
CA ASN A 286 5.74 -19.18 37.47
C ASN A 286 6.92 -20.14 37.75
N GLN A 287 7.64 -20.58 36.70
CA GLN A 287 8.83 -21.42 36.86
C GLN A 287 10.10 -20.57 37.09
N PRO A 288 11.21 -21.17 37.58
CA PRO A 288 12.50 -20.50 37.68
C PRO A 288 12.97 -19.85 36.37
N ILE A 289 13.79 -18.81 36.46
CA ILE A 289 14.34 -18.12 35.29
C ILE A 289 15.32 -19.05 34.56
N SER A 290 14.83 -19.73 33.53
CA SER A 290 15.57 -20.72 32.75
C SER A 290 15.04 -20.82 31.31
N ASN A 291 15.57 -21.80 30.57
CA ASN A 291 15.09 -22.24 29.27
C ASN A 291 14.29 -23.54 29.44
N TYR A 292 13.14 -23.64 28.77
CA TYR A 292 12.25 -24.80 28.78
C TYR A 292 11.94 -25.24 27.35
N TRP A 293 11.86 -26.55 27.09
CA TRP A 293 11.43 -27.04 25.78
C TRP A 293 9.93 -26.81 25.55
N ILE A 294 9.61 -26.28 24.37
CA ILE A 294 8.31 -26.41 23.72
C ILE A 294 8.44 -27.63 22.80
N ARG A 295 7.50 -28.57 22.89
CA ARG A 295 7.54 -29.86 22.19
C ARG A 295 6.32 -30.00 21.30
N ALA A 296 6.51 -30.49 20.08
CA ALA A 296 5.42 -30.82 19.15
C ALA A 296 5.78 -32.13 18.42
N ASN A 297 5.56 -33.28 19.06
CA ASN A 297 5.89 -34.57 18.44
C ASN A 297 4.83 -34.95 17.40
N PRO A 298 5.18 -35.17 16.12
CA PRO A 298 4.22 -35.60 15.11
C PRO A 298 3.84 -37.08 15.28
N ASN A 299 2.72 -37.48 14.69
CA ASN A 299 2.35 -38.90 14.53
C ASN A 299 3.04 -39.58 13.33
N ALA A 300 3.59 -38.82 12.39
CA ALA A 300 4.20 -39.29 11.14
C ALA A 300 5.53 -38.57 10.85
N GLY A 301 6.39 -39.18 10.02
CA GLY A 301 7.75 -38.69 9.76
C GLY A 301 8.72 -38.95 10.91
N THR A 302 9.73 -38.08 11.06
CA THR A 302 10.73 -38.22 12.14
C THR A 302 10.14 -37.82 13.50
N THR A 303 10.01 -38.77 14.42
CA THR A 303 9.49 -38.54 15.78
C THR A 303 10.60 -38.39 16.85
N GLY A 304 10.23 -37.93 18.05
CA GLY A 304 11.14 -37.72 19.18
C GLY A 304 11.87 -36.36 19.15
N PHE A 305 12.75 -36.13 20.14
CA PHE A 305 13.34 -34.82 20.41
C PHE A 305 14.89 -34.80 20.43
N ALA A 306 15.53 -35.88 19.97
CA ALA A 306 16.99 -35.97 19.93
C ALA A 306 17.58 -34.82 19.08
N GLY A 307 18.69 -34.22 19.53
CA GLY A 307 19.30 -33.08 18.83
C GLY A 307 18.41 -31.84 18.68
N GLY A 308 17.30 -31.73 19.42
CA GLY A 308 16.33 -30.64 19.27
C GLY A 308 15.39 -30.77 18.08
N LEU A 309 15.23 -31.98 17.51
CA LEU A 309 14.12 -32.31 16.60
C LEU A 309 12.77 -31.99 17.27
N ASN A 310 11.76 -31.64 16.46
CA ASN A 310 10.37 -31.45 16.91
C ASN A 310 10.18 -30.49 18.12
N SER A 311 11.10 -29.52 18.26
CA SER A 311 11.25 -28.71 19.47
C SER A 311 11.47 -27.22 19.20
N ALA A 312 11.11 -26.38 20.17
CA ALA A 312 11.40 -24.96 20.24
C ALA A 312 11.67 -24.55 21.69
N ILE A 313 12.07 -23.31 21.94
CA ILE A 313 12.56 -22.85 23.25
C ILE A 313 11.64 -21.78 23.83
N LEU A 314 11.09 -22.03 25.01
CA LEU A 314 10.51 -21.00 25.87
C LEU A 314 11.62 -20.46 26.79
N ARG A 315 11.97 -19.19 26.64
CA ARG A 315 13.10 -18.55 27.34
C ARG A 315 12.62 -17.42 28.25
N TYR A 316 12.90 -17.55 29.55
CA TYR A 316 12.56 -16.54 30.55
C TYR A 316 13.44 -15.29 30.43
N TRP A 317 12.94 -14.16 30.92
CA TRP A 317 13.70 -12.93 31.02
C TRP A 317 14.86 -13.08 32.01
N GLY A 318 16.10 -12.90 31.53
CA GLY A 318 17.33 -13.15 32.29
C GLY A 318 17.95 -14.56 32.10
N ALA A 319 17.26 -15.49 31.42
CA ALA A 319 17.81 -16.83 31.18
C ALA A 319 18.95 -16.83 30.13
N PRO A 320 19.96 -17.73 30.26
CA PRO A 320 21.13 -17.75 29.37
C PRO A 320 20.77 -18.12 27.92
N ASN A 321 21.61 -17.70 26.98
CA ASN A 321 21.45 -18.01 25.56
C ASN A 321 21.93 -19.44 25.21
N ALA A 322 21.27 -20.44 25.80
CA ALA A 322 21.52 -21.86 25.60
C ALA A 322 20.22 -22.63 25.30
N ASP A 323 20.34 -23.83 24.74
CA ASP A 323 19.22 -24.76 24.58
C ASP A 323 18.78 -25.31 25.97
N PRO A 324 17.49 -25.63 26.19
CA PRO A 324 17.01 -26.19 27.45
C PRO A 324 17.64 -27.54 27.81
N ALA A 325 17.97 -27.72 29.10
CA ALA A 325 18.32 -29.02 29.67
C ALA A 325 17.10 -29.73 30.30
N THR A 326 15.88 -29.24 30.04
CA THR A 326 14.67 -29.73 30.70
C THR A 326 14.19 -31.07 30.14
N THR A 327 13.57 -31.85 31.00
CA THR A 327 12.72 -32.98 30.65
C THR A 327 11.37 -32.79 31.33
N SER A 328 10.30 -33.27 30.70
CA SER A 328 8.96 -33.26 31.29
C SER A 328 8.22 -34.51 30.85
N THR A 329 7.48 -35.09 31.79
CA THR A 329 6.41 -36.04 31.50
C THR A 329 5.09 -35.29 31.38
N VAL A 330 4.17 -35.82 30.58
CA VAL A 330 2.78 -35.34 30.45
C VAL A 330 1.91 -36.29 31.27
N SER A 331 1.04 -35.76 32.12
CA SER A 331 0.17 -36.55 33.02
C SER A 331 -1.32 -36.34 32.76
N ASN A 332 -1.71 -35.14 32.32
CA ASN A 332 -3.09 -34.71 32.09
C ASN A 332 -3.28 -34.23 30.64
N PRO A 333 -3.37 -35.14 29.64
CA PRO A 333 -3.58 -34.76 28.25
C PRO A 333 -4.99 -34.25 27.98
N LEU A 334 -5.16 -33.39 26.98
CA LEU A 334 -6.48 -32.95 26.52
C LEU A 334 -7.33 -34.13 26.01
N VAL A 335 -8.55 -34.22 26.54
CA VAL A 335 -9.65 -35.03 25.99
C VAL A 335 -10.70 -34.07 25.44
N GLU A 336 -11.05 -34.20 24.16
CA GLU A 336 -11.91 -33.21 23.47
C GLU A 336 -13.29 -33.04 24.11
N SER A 337 -13.91 -34.14 24.58
CA SER A 337 -15.25 -34.14 25.18
C SER A 337 -15.36 -33.37 26.51
N ASN A 338 -14.23 -32.99 27.12
CA ASN A 338 -14.18 -32.14 28.32
C ASN A 338 -14.22 -30.62 27.97
N LEU A 339 -14.21 -30.26 26.69
CA LEU A 339 -14.32 -28.87 26.23
C LEU A 339 -15.80 -28.48 26.11
N HIS A 340 -16.18 -27.37 26.75
CA HIS A 340 -17.54 -26.83 26.71
C HIS A 340 -17.49 -25.32 26.37
N PRO A 341 -18.37 -24.81 25.49
CA PRO A 341 -18.42 -23.39 25.15
C PRO A 341 -18.72 -22.54 26.39
N LEU A 342 -18.15 -21.32 26.45
CA LEU A 342 -18.29 -20.43 27.59
C LEU A 342 -19.74 -19.95 27.78
N VAL A 343 -20.42 -19.68 26.67
CA VAL A 343 -21.87 -19.47 26.62
C VAL A 343 -22.50 -20.82 26.29
N ASN A 344 -23.41 -21.30 27.14
CA ASN A 344 -24.01 -22.61 26.93
C ASN A 344 -24.98 -22.62 25.74
N ALA A 345 -24.45 -22.94 24.57
CA ALA A 345 -25.20 -23.18 23.35
C ALA A 345 -25.32 -24.71 23.13
N ALA A 346 -26.43 -25.27 23.62
CA ALA A 346 -26.83 -26.64 23.33
C ALA A 346 -26.87 -26.91 21.81
N ALA A 347 -26.70 -28.17 21.42
CA ALA A 347 -26.71 -28.56 20.02
C ALA A 347 -28.05 -28.16 19.35
N PRO A 348 -28.04 -27.65 18.11
CA PRO A 348 -29.28 -27.30 17.42
C PRO A 348 -30.15 -28.54 17.17
N GLY A 349 -31.47 -28.34 17.14
CA GLY A 349 -32.47 -29.39 16.93
C GLY A 349 -32.86 -30.13 18.23
N ILE A 350 -33.53 -31.28 18.06
CA ILE A 350 -33.97 -32.11 19.19
C ILE A 350 -32.75 -32.85 19.77
N PRO A 351 -32.51 -32.89 21.10
CA PRO A 351 -31.32 -33.48 21.73
C PRO A 351 -31.34 -35.02 21.75
N GLN A 352 -31.49 -35.62 20.57
CA GLN A 352 -31.57 -37.05 20.31
C GLN A 352 -30.92 -37.36 18.96
N ARG A 353 -30.15 -38.45 18.87
CA ARG A 353 -29.49 -38.90 17.63
C ARG A 353 -30.50 -39.14 16.51
N GLY A 354 -30.20 -38.70 15.30
CA GLY A 354 -31.08 -38.84 14.13
C GLY A 354 -32.30 -37.91 14.13
N ALA A 355 -32.39 -36.96 15.06
CA ALA A 355 -33.53 -36.03 15.21
C ALA A 355 -33.23 -34.59 14.75
N ALA A 356 -32.29 -34.42 13.80
CA ALA A 356 -32.16 -33.19 13.02
C ALA A 356 -33.15 -33.20 11.83
N ASP A 357 -33.36 -32.05 11.17
CA ASP A 357 -34.20 -31.97 9.95
C ASP A 357 -33.60 -32.76 8.78
N VAL A 358 -32.27 -32.81 8.71
CA VAL A 358 -31.49 -33.55 7.72
C VAL A 358 -30.41 -34.34 8.46
N ASN A 359 -30.33 -35.64 8.24
CA ASN A 359 -29.36 -36.51 8.88
C ASN A 359 -28.62 -37.28 7.78
N LEU A 360 -27.30 -37.11 7.69
CA LEU A 360 -26.46 -37.73 6.64
C LEU A 360 -25.33 -38.55 7.27
N ALA A 361 -25.12 -39.76 6.75
CA ALA A 361 -23.89 -40.49 6.93
C ALA A 361 -22.88 -40.04 5.87
N ILE A 362 -21.65 -39.74 6.30
CA ILE A 362 -20.51 -39.38 5.45
C ILE A 362 -19.55 -40.56 5.50
N ASN A 363 -19.80 -41.56 4.65
CA ASN A 363 -19.00 -42.77 4.58
C ASN A 363 -17.74 -42.46 3.76
N ILE A 364 -16.57 -42.54 4.39
CA ILE A 364 -15.26 -42.33 3.75
C ILE A 364 -14.64 -43.69 3.43
N ALA A 365 -14.16 -43.86 2.20
CA ALA A 365 -13.38 -45.02 1.77
C ALA A 365 -12.26 -44.62 0.80
N PHE A 366 -11.29 -45.50 0.57
CA PHE A 366 -10.20 -45.34 -0.40
C PHE A 366 -10.25 -46.46 -1.45
N ASP A 367 -10.35 -46.08 -2.72
CA ASP A 367 -10.27 -46.99 -3.86
C ASP A 367 -8.81 -47.12 -4.31
N PHE A 368 -8.15 -48.20 -3.87
CA PHE A 368 -6.76 -48.49 -4.22
C PHE A 368 -6.48 -48.60 -5.73
N PRO A 369 -7.38 -49.12 -6.59
CA PRO A 369 -7.18 -49.15 -8.04
C PRO A 369 -7.07 -47.78 -8.72
N SER A 370 -7.94 -46.82 -8.38
CA SER A 370 -7.87 -45.44 -8.91
C SER A 370 -6.95 -44.53 -8.10
N LEU A 371 -6.62 -44.91 -6.86
CA LEU A 371 -5.91 -44.11 -5.87
C LEU A 371 -6.71 -42.85 -5.49
N HIS A 372 -8.03 -43.00 -5.34
CA HIS A 372 -8.95 -41.91 -4.99
C HIS A 372 -9.71 -42.24 -3.71
N PHE A 373 -10.04 -41.21 -2.95
CA PHE A 373 -11.02 -41.34 -1.88
C PHE A 373 -12.45 -41.17 -2.41
N LEU A 374 -13.39 -41.76 -1.68
CA LEU A 374 -14.82 -41.76 -1.94
C LEU A 374 -15.55 -41.21 -0.73
N VAL A 375 -16.41 -40.21 -0.92
CA VAL A 375 -17.51 -39.91 0.01
C VAL A 375 -18.78 -40.54 -0.53
N ASN A 376 -19.38 -41.45 0.24
CA ASN A 376 -20.64 -42.12 -0.13
C ASN A 376 -20.61 -42.78 -1.53
N GLY A 377 -19.43 -43.20 -1.99
CA GLY A 377 -19.22 -43.82 -3.30
C GLY A 377 -18.88 -42.86 -4.44
N ALA A 378 -18.73 -41.56 -4.18
CA ALA A 378 -18.33 -40.55 -5.17
C ALA A 378 -16.98 -39.89 -4.84
N THR A 379 -16.14 -39.69 -5.86
CA THR A 379 -14.94 -38.83 -5.79
C THR A 379 -15.32 -37.39 -6.17
N PHE A 380 -14.62 -36.40 -5.64
CA PHE A 380 -14.75 -35.02 -6.12
C PHE A 380 -13.71 -34.75 -7.20
N SER A 381 -14.13 -34.17 -8.31
CA SER A 381 -13.22 -33.67 -9.36
C SER A 381 -13.60 -32.21 -9.63
N PRO A 382 -12.66 -31.25 -9.55
CA PRO A 382 -13.02 -29.83 -9.60
C PRO A 382 -13.60 -29.47 -10.98
N PRO A 383 -14.75 -28.78 -11.02
CA PRO A 383 -15.42 -28.46 -12.27
C PRO A 383 -14.71 -27.29 -12.97
N THR A 384 -14.66 -27.32 -14.30
CA THR A 384 -14.06 -26.25 -15.12
C THR A 384 -14.78 -24.91 -15.00
N LEU A 385 -16.05 -24.92 -14.56
CA LEU A 385 -16.80 -23.75 -14.14
C LEU A 385 -17.14 -23.90 -12.65
N PRO A 386 -16.74 -22.96 -11.76
CA PRO A 386 -16.98 -23.07 -10.33
C PRO A 386 -18.46 -23.27 -9.97
N VAL A 387 -18.75 -24.07 -8.94
CA VAL A 387 -20.13 -24.37 -8.47
C VAL A 387 -20.97 -23.09 -8.29
N LEU A 388 -20.39 -22.01 -7.74
CA LEU A 388 -21.06 -20.71 -7.61
C LEU A 388 -21.44 -20.10 -8.97
N LEU A 389 -20.58 -20.21 -9.98
CA LEU A 389 -20.89 -19.72 -11.33
C LEU A 389 -21.90 -20.63 -12.06
N GLN A 390 -21.92 -21.94 -11.77
CA GLN A 390 -22.99 -22.84 -12.23
C GLN A 390 -24.36 -22.47 -11.62
N ILE A 391 -24.39 -22.09 -10.34
CA ILE A 391 -25.62 -21.63 -9.66
C ILE A 391 -26.07 -20.28 -10.24
N LEU A 392 -25.14 -19.33 -10.41
CA LEU A 392 -25.43 -18.00 -10.98
C LEU A 392 -25.85 -18.05 -12.46
N SER A 393 -25.42 -19.06 -13.23
CA SER A 393 -25.90 -19.29 -14.60
C SER A 393 -27.27 -19.99 -14.68
N GLY A 394 -27.85 -20.39 -13.53
CA GLY A 394 -29.25 -20.85 -13.42
C GLY A 394 -29.45 -22.29 -12.96
N THR A 395 -28.38 -23.06 -12.71
CA THR A 395 -28.47 -24.46 -12.27
C THR A 395 -28.92 -24.54 -10.80
N GLN A 396 -30.03 -25.26 -10.56
CA GLN A 396 -30.76 -25.21 -9.28
C GLN A 396 -30.83 -26.53 -8.50
N THR A 397 -30.32 -27.65 -9.04
CA THR A 397 -30.37 -28.97 -8.40
C THR A 397 -28.98 -29.59 -8.30
N ALA A 398 -28.67 -30.24 -7.17
CA ALA A 398 -27.39 -30.91 -6.95
C ALA A 398 -27.02 -31.95 -8.04
N GLN A 399 -28.02 -32.64 -8.59
CA GLN A 399 -27.83 -33.63 -9.66
C GLN A 399 -27.36 -33.01 -10.99
N ASN A 400 -27.58 -31.72 -11.19
CA ASN A 400 -27.16 -30.98 -12.38
C ASN A 400 -25.91 -30.12 -12.13
N LEU A 401 -25.40 -30.08 -10.89
CA LEU A 401 -24.15 -29.41 -10.53
C LEU A 401 -22.99 -30.39 -10.65
N LEU A 402 -21.87 -29.91 -11.19
CA LEU A 402 -20.62 -30.67 -11.30
C LEU A 402 -19.70 -30.34 -10.12
N PRO A 403 -18.99 -31.33 -9.52
CA PRO A 403 -19.02 -32.76 -9.85
C PRO A 403 -20.28 -33.48 -9.32
N ALA A 404 -20.89 -34.30 -10.18
CA ALA A 404 -22.08 -35.08 -9.84
C ALA A 404 -21.77 -36.11 -8.74
N GLY A 405 -22.73 -36.34 -7.84
CA GLY A 405 -22.58 -37.24 -6.67
C GLY A 405 -21.88 -36.62 -5.47
N SER A 406 -21.09 -35.56 -5.69
CA SER A 406 -20.27 -34.90 -4.65
C SER A 406 -20.81 -33.50 -4.26
N VAL A 407 -22.05 -33.20 -4.63
CA VAL A 407 -22.78 -31.97 -4.24
C VAL A 407 -24.12 -32.36 -3.59
N TYR A 408 -24.45 -31.69 -2.49
CA TYR A 408 -25.63 -31.93 -1.65
C TYR A 408 -26.41 -30.61 -1.48
N THR A 409 -27.65 -30.57 -1.97
CA THR A 409 -28.55 -29.43 -1.68
C THR A 409 -29.08 -29.58 -0.26
N LEU A 410 -28.81 -28.60 0.61
CA LEU A 410 -29.34 -28.58 1.98
C LEU A 410 -30.44 -27.51 2.10
N PRO A 411 -31.63 -27.83 2.62
CA PRO A 411 -32.71 -26.85 2.79
C PRO A 411 -32.27 -25.73 3.75
N PRO A 412 -32.58 -24.44 3.47
CA PRO A 412 -32.12 -23.31 4.28
C PRO A 412 -32.86 -23.21 5.62
N ASN A 413 -32.17 -22.70 6.65
CA ASN A 413 -32.65 -22.58 8.03
C ASN A 413 -33.13 -23.91 8.65
N LYS A 414 -32.40 -25.00 8.36
CA LYS A 414 -32.66 -26.34 8.88
C LYS A 414 -31.46 -26.87 9.65
N VAL A 415 -31.73 -27.73 10.63
CA VAL A 415 -30.70 -28.41 11.42
C VAL A 415 -30.18 -29.61 10.63
N VAL A 416 -28.86 -29.70 10.52
CA VAL A 416 -28.17 -30.79 9.81
C VAL A 416 -27.33 -31.58 10.82
N GLU A 417 -27.52 -32.89 10.87
CA GLU A 417 -26.64 -33.85 11.58
C GLU A 417 -25.79 -34.59 10.55
N LEU A 418 -24.46 -34.46 10.64
CA LEU A 418 -23.52 -35.25 9.85
C LEU A 418 -22.82 -36.25 10.79
N SER A 419 -22.82 -37.53 10.40
CA SER A 419 -22.13 -38.60 11.13
C SER A 419 -21.08 -39.25 10.25
N PHE A 420 -19.88 -39.49 10.80
CA PHE A 420 -18.71 -39.99 10.09
C PHE A 420 -18.36 -41.41 10.60
N PRO A 421 -19.06 -42.47 10.15
CA PRO A 421 -18.82 -43.83 10.59
C PRO A 421 -17.49 -44.35 10.02
N MET A 422 -16.43 -44.32 10.83
CA MET A 422 -15.11 -44.71 10.37
C MET A 422 -14.93 -46.22 10.38
N THR A 423 -14.51 -46.74 9.22
CA THR A 423 -14.26 -48.16 8.98
C THR A 423 -12.85 -48.33 8.40
N THR A 424 -12.34 -49.56 8.37
CA THR A 424 -11.05 -49.89 7.73
C THR A 424 -11.04 -49.75 6.20
N ALA A 425 -12.12 -49.23 5.58
CA ALA A 425 -12.16 -48.90 4.17
C ALA A 425 -11.49 -47.55 3.85
N ALA A 426 -11.34 -46.66 4.84
CA ALA A 426 -10.49 -45.48 4.74
C ALA A 426 -9.04 -45.81 5.15
N VAL A 427 -8.09 -44.94 4.80
CA VAL A 427 -6.64 -45.08 5.09
C VAL A 427 -6.10 -43.76 5.64
N GLY A 428 -4.93 -43.75 6.30
CA GLY A 428 -4.30 -42.50 6.76
C GLY A 428 -4.98 -41.85 7.97
N PHE A 429 -5.43 -42.64 8.95
CA PHE A 429 -6.13 -42.13 10.13
C PHE A 429 -5.23 -41.29 11.06
N PRO A 430 -5.80 -40.30 11.78
CA PRO A 430 -7.20 -39.86 11.75
C PRO A 430 -7.41 -38.63 10.84
N HIS A 431 -8.59 -38.51 10.23
CA HIS A 431 -8.88 -37.43 9.28
C HIS A 431 -9.50 -36.20 9.99
N PRO A 432 -8.88 -35.00 9.97
CA PRO A 432 -9.53 -33.76 10.39
C PRO A 432 -10.41 -33.20 9.26
N ILE A 433 -11.72 -33.12 9.50
CA ILE A 433 -12.71 -32.56 8.55
C ILE A 433 -12.98 -31.10 8.89
N HIS A 434 -12.84 -30.21 7.90
CA HIS A 434 -13.30 -28.82 7.93
C HIS A 434 -14.64 -28.66 7.19
N LEU A 435 -15.50 -27.75 7.67
CA LEU A 435 -16.69 -27.27 6.96
C LEU A 435 -16.59 -25.75 6.80
N HIS A 436 -16.53 -25.27 5.55
CA HIS A 436 -16.47 -23.84 5.26
C HIS A 436 -17.76 -23.12 5.65
N GLY A 437 -17.65 -21.83 5.98
CA GLY A 437 -18.79 -20.95 6.22
C GLY A 437 -19.54 -21.17 7.54
N HIS A 438 -19.18 -22.18 8.35
CA HIS A 438 -19.94 -22.58 9.53
C HIS A 438 -19.03 -22.97 10.70
N ALA A 439 -19.55 -22.81 11.92
CA ALA A 439 -19.12 -23.59 13.08
C ALA A 439 -20.21 -24.60 13.43
N PHE A 440 -19.84 -25.75 13.99
CA PHE A 440 -20.72 -26.86 14.32
C PHE A 440 -20.53 -27.34 15.76
N SER A 441 -21.58 -27.86 16.35
CA SER A 441 -21.57 -28.58 17.63
C SER A 441 -21.11 -30.02 17.41
N VAL A 442 -20.00 -30.44 18.01
CA VAL A 442 -19.56 -31.85 18.01
C VAL A 442 -20.37 -32.60 19.06
N VAL A 443 -21.51 -33.14 18.65
CA VAL A 443 -22.41 -33.88 19.55
C VAL A 443 -21.87 -35.25 19.94
N ARG A 444 -20.85 -35.76 19.23
CA ARG A 444 -20.05 -36.92 19.65
C ARG A 444 -18.63 -36.82 19.09
N SER A 445 -17.63 -36.75 19.97
CA SER A 445 -16.20 -36.72 19.66
C SER A 445 -15.62 -38.10 19.34
N ALA A 446 -14.43 -38.13 18.72
CA ALA A 446 -13.63 -39.35 18.57
C ALA A 446 -13.19 -39.87 19.95
N GLY A 447 -13.08 -41.19 20.09
CA GLY A 447 -12.83 -41.87 21.36
C GLY A 447 -14.03 -41.90 22.32
N SER A 448 -15.17 -41.28 21.99
CA SER A 448 -16.38 -41.30 22.80
C SER A 448 -17.42 -42.27 22.26
N THR A 449 -18.13 -42.99 23.13
CA THR A 449 -19.43 -43.63 22.82
C THR A 449 -20.60 -42.68 23.05
N GLU A 450 -20.44 -41.74 23.99
CA GLU A 450 -21.52 -40.90 24.49
C GLU A 450 -21.76 -39.67 23.61
N TYR A 451 -23.03 -39.27 23.55
CA TYR A 451 -23.47 -38.06 22.87
C TYR A 451 -23.72 -36.93 23.86
N ASN A 452 -23.16 -35.74 23.60
CA ASN A 452 -23.44 -34.52 24.32
C ASN A 452 -24.28 -33.58 23.44
N TYR A 453 -25.57 -33.47 23.73
CA TYR A 453 -26.43 -32.45 23.13
C TYR A 453 -26.59 -31.20 24.01
N ALA A 454 -26.22 -31.28 25.29
CA ALA A 454 -26.50 -30.25 26.29
C ALA A 454 -25.50 -29.08 26.27
N ASN A 455 -24.21 -29.37 26.10
CA ASN A 455 -23.12 -28.40 26.02
C ASN A 455 -21.90 -28.93 25.20
N PRO A 456 -22.09 -29.47 23.98
CA PRO A 456 -20.99 -29.97 23.15
C PRO A 456 -19.95 -28.89 22.84
N VAL A 457 -18.70 -29.30 22.61
CA VAL A 457 -17.69 -28.41 22.02
C VAL A 457 -18.18 -27.91 20.67
N GLN A 458 -18.02 -26.61 20.42
CA GLN A 458 -18.32 -25.99 19.14
C GLN A 458 -17.03 -25.59 18.44
N ARG A 459 -16.90 -25.93 17.16
CA ARG A 459 -15.69 -25.71 16.35
C ARG A 459 -15.97 -25.81 14.86
N ASP A 460 -14.97 -25.54 14.02
CA ASP A 460 -15.05 -25.70 12.56
C ASP A 460 -14.16 -26.81 11.98
N VAL A 461 -13.29 -27.46 12.79
CA VAL A 461 -12.54 -28.68 12.39
C VAL A 461 -12.61 -29.77 13.45
N VAL A 462 -13.09 -30.96 13.10
CA VAL A 462 -13.10 -32.13 13.99
C VAL A 462 -12.34 -33.31 13.40
N SER A 463 -11.60 -34.03 14.24
CA SER A 463 -11.01 -35.32 13.89
C SER A 463 -12.08 -36.40 13.92
N VAL A 464 -12.32 -37.11 12.81
CA VAL A 464 -13.30 -38.21 12.75
C VAL A 464 -12.81 -39.50 13.41
N GLY A 465 -11.57 -39.51 13.90
CA GLY A 465 -11.00 -40.63 14.67
C GLY A 465 -10.47 -41.78 13.82
N SER A 466 -10.51 -42.98 14.41
CA SER A 466 -9.99 -44.25 13.88
C SER A 466 -11.13 -45.22 13.52
N PRO A 467 -10.87 -46.37 12.86
CA PRO A 467 -11.93 -47.37 12.62
C PRO A 467 -12.63 -47.79 13.91
N GLY A 468 -13.96 -47.67 13.93
CA GLY A 468 -14.81 -47.85 15.11
C GLY A 468 -15.34 -46.55 15.73
N ASP A 469 -14.68 -45.42 15.48
CA ASP A 469 -15.25 -44.10 15.77
C ASP A 469 -16.45 -43.82 14.86
N ASN A 470 -17.41 -43.05 15.39
CA ASN A 470 -18.46 -42.44 14.59
C ASN A 470 -18.79 -41.07 15.18
N VAL A 471 -17.92 -40.12 14.82
CA VAL A 471 -18.02 -38.71 15.19
C VAL A 471 -19.26 -38.12 14.57
N THR A 472 -19.98 -37.28 15.32
CA THR A 472 -21.23 -36.69 14.86
C THR A 472 -21.25 -35.20 15.19
N ILE A 473 -21.60 -34.38 14.20
CA ILE A 473 -21.64 -32.92 14.30
C ILE A 473 -23.02 -32.37 13.91
N ARG A 474 -23.36 -31.19 14.42
CA ARG A 474 -24.57 -30.46 14.04
C ARG A 474 -24.35 -28.98 13.77
N PHE A 475 -25.02 -28.47 12.75
CA PHE A 475 -25.08 -27.04 12.42
C PHE A 475 -26.47 -26.66 11.89
N THR A 476 -26.67 -25.37 11.59
CA THR A 476 -27.88 -24.85 10.94
C THR A 476 -27.51 -24.19 9.62
N THR A 477 -28.34 -24.34 8.60
CA THR A 477 -28.13 -23.80 7.24
C THR A 477 -28.62 -22.35 7.10
N ASP A 478 -28.26 -21.47 8.04
CA ASP A 478 -28.65 -20.05 8.05
C ASP A 478 -27.73 -19.16 7.19
N ASN A 479 -26.63 -19.71 6.67
CA ASN A 479 -25.65 -19.04 5.84
C ASN A 479 -25.75 -19.51 4.36
N PRO A 480 -26.30 -18.70 3.43
CA PRO A 480 -26.48 -19.10 2.03
C PRO A 480 -25.21 -18.97 1.20
N GLY A 481 -24.94 -19.99 0.39
CA GLY A 481 -23.78 -20.10 -0.49
C GLY A 481 -23.56 -21.56 -0.92
N PRO A 482 -22.63 -21.83 -1.86
CA PRO A 482 -22.04 -23.13 -2.10
C PRO A 482 -20.82 -23.30 -1.18
N TRP A 483 -21.00 -24.04 -0.08
CA TRP A 483 -19.94 -24.29 0.90
C TRP A 483 -19.25 -25.62 0.64
N ILE A 484 -17.98 -25.75 1.02
CA ILE A 484 -17.20 -26.97 0.81
C ILE A 484 -16.89 -27.64 2.14
N MET A 485 -16.97 -28.97 2.18
CA MET A 485 -16.52 -29.81 3.30
C MET A 485 -15.41 -30.74 2.80
N HIS A 486 -14.26 -30.73 3.46
CA HIS A 486 -13.05 -31.49 3.04
C HIS A 486 -12.17 -31.81 4.25
N TRP A 487 -11.07 -32.55 4.06
CA TRP A 487 -10.01 -32.68 5.07
C TRP A 487 -8.73 -31.93 4.72
N LEU A 488 -7.83 -31.89 5.69
CA LEU A 488 -6.58 -31.14 5.65
C LEU A 488 -5.33 -32.04 5.60
N SER A 489 -5.47 -33.27 5.11
CA SER A 489 -4.35 -34.10 4.64
C SER A 489 -4.14 -34.01 3.12
N ILE A 490 -2.91 -34.27 2.65
CA ILE A 490 -2.39 -34.06 1.28
C ILE A 490 -3.32 -34.60 0.16
N ALA A 491 -3.90 -33.73 -0.68
CA ALA A 491 -4.38 -34.07 -2.04
C ALA A 491 -4.72 -32.82 -2.91
N GLY A 492 -4.68 -32.92 -4.25
CA GLY A 492 -5.14 -31.89 -5.21
C GLY A 492 -4.73 -32.04 -6.69
N THR A 493 -5.60 -31.67 -7.65
CA THR A 493 -5.33 -31.32 -9.10
C THR A 493 -6.57 -30.64 -9.71
N GLY A 494 -6.56 -29.75 -10.72
CA GLY A 494 -5.52 -29.37 -11.72
C GLY A 494 -5.86 -28.03 -12.42
N LEU A 495 -5.87 -27.95 -13.77
CA LEU A 495 -6.04 -26.70 -14.54
C LEU A 495 -7.16 -26.71 -15.60
N LEU A 496 -7.84 -25.56 -15.77
CA LEU A 496 -8.23 -24.96 -17.06
C LEU A 496 -8.57 -23.47 -16.85
N ALA A 497 -8.33 -22.62 -17.86
CA ALA A 497 -8.53 -21.16 -17.75
C ALA A 497 -9.96 -20.73 -18.17
N CYS A 498 -10.57 -19.81 -17.42
CA CYS A 498 -11.91 -19.27 -17.70
C CYS A 498 -11.88 -17.72 -17.73
N PRO A 499 -12.04 -17.08 -18.90
CA PRO A 499 -11.82 -15.63 -19.05
C PRO A 499 -13.10 -14.80 -18.80
N LEU A 500 -13.58 -14.74 -17.55
CA LEU A 500 -14.69 -13.85 -17.14
C LEU A 500 -14.45 -13.24 -15.75
N ARG A 501 -14.45 -11.90 -15.67
CA ARG A 501 -14.54 -11.16 -14.39
C ARG A 501 -15.96 -10.63 -14.17
N LEU A 502 -16.76 -11.41 -13.45
CA LEU A 502 -18.07 -10.98 -12.97
C LEU A 502 -17.92 -10.08 -11.73
N LYS A 503 -18.45 -8.85 -11.79
CA LYS A 503 -18.75 -8.07 -10.58
C LYS A 503 -19.85 -7.03 -10.76
N ASP A 504 -21.03 -7.54 -11.08
CA ASP A 504 -22.31 -6.90 -10.79
C ASP A 504 -23.36 -7.98 -10.48
N ILE A 505 -24.55 -7.57 -10.03
CA ILE A 505 -25.67 -8.40 -9.56
C ILE A 505 -25.47 -9.02 -8.16
N PHE A 506 -26.18 -8.47 -7.17
CA PHE A 506 -26.93 -9.30 -6.23
C PHE A 506 -28.13 -8.55 -5.63
N GLU A 507 -29.33 -8.88 -6.13
CA GLU A 507 -30.56 -8.81 -5.33
C GLU A 507 -31.48 -9.97 -5.76
N ARG A 508 -32.24 -10.55 -4.82
CA ARG A 508 -33.34 -11.52 -5.03
C ARG A 508 -33.00 -12.94 -5.56
N ARG A 509 -32.48 -13.80 -4.67
CA ARG A 509 -33.00 -15.16 -4.34
C ARG A 509 -32.09 -15.82 -3.28
N ARG A 510 -32.63 -16.70 -2.41
CA ARG A 510 -31.89 -17.35 -1.31
C ARG A 510 -31.96 -18.88 -1.44
N ILE A 511 -30.81 -19.53 -1.63
CA ILE A 511 -30.62 -21.00 -1.65
C ILE A 511 -29.27 -21.31 -0.98
N SER A 512 -29.17 -22.45 -0.28
CA SER A 512 -27.93 -22.95 0.35
C SER A 512 -27.56 -24.31 -0.23
N ILE A 513 -26.28 -24.55 -0.55
CA ILE A 513 -25.76 -25.78 -1.16
C ILE A 513 -24.43 -26.15 -0.48
N VAL A 514 -24.15 -27.44 -0.33
CA VAL A 514 -22.85 -27.94 0.18
C VAL A 514 -22.23 -28.89 -0.82
N ALA A 515 -21.08 -28.51 -1.37
CA ALA A 515 -20.17 -29.43 -2.04
C ALA A 515 -19.35 -30.20 -0.99
N VAL A 516 -19.03 -31.46 -1.27
CA VAL A 516 -18.17 -32.28 -0.42
C VAL A 516 -16.99 -32.75 -1.27
N MET A 517 -15.77 -32.39 -0.86
CA MET A 517 -14.59 -32.40 -1.70
C MET A 517 -13.47 -33.24 -1.09
N LEU A 518 -12.91 -34.13 -1.91
CA LEU A 518 -11.69 -34.90 -1.67
C LEU A 518 -10.94 -34.98 -3.03
N GLU A 519 -9.70 -34.51 -3.13
CA GLU A 519 -8.95 -34.48 -4.40
C GLU A 519 -7.73 -35.46 -4.45
N PHE A 520 -6.67 -35.11 -5.18
CA PHE A 520 -5.89 -36.00 -6.06
C PHE A 520 -4.37 -36.08 -5.82
N ALA A 521 -3.66 -36.82 -6.67
CA ALA A 521 -2.20 -36.73 -6.85
C ALA A 521 -1.83 -36.48 -8.34
N GLN A 522 -0.56 -36.16 -8.61
CA GLN A 522 -0.07 -35.57 -9.87
C GLN A 522 -0.20 -36.46 -11.13
N ALA A 523 -0.45 -35.82 -12.28
CA ALA A 523 -0.21 -36.37 -13.63
C ALA A 523 0.88 -35.56 -14.38
N ASN A 524 1.63 -36.23 -15.25
CA ASN A 524 2.92 -35.77 -15.80
C ASN A 524 2.81 -35.11 -17.19
N PRO A 525 3.27 -33.85 -17.40
CA PRO A 525 3.21 -33.17 -18.70
C PRO A 525 4.46 -33.39 -19.57
N GLN A 526 4.42 -34.39 -20.47
CA GLN A 526 5.31 -34.44 -21.64
C GLN A 526 4.54 -34.61 -22.95
N ALA A 527 4.39 -33.50 -23.68
CA ALA A 527 4.03 -33.48 -25.09
C ALA A 527 4.65 -32.24 -25.76
N THR A 528 5.59 -32.44 -26.68
CA THR A 528 6.21 -31.38 -27.49
C THR A 528 5.42 -31.15 -28.78
N LEU A 529 5.46 -29.93 -29.33
CA LEU A 529 5.33 -29.66 -30.78
C LEU A 529 5.79 -28.23 -31.14
N SER A 530 6.02 -27.98 -32.43
CA SER A 530 6.82 -26.85 -32.95
C SER A 530 6.01 -25.76 -33.69
N PRO A 531 6.58 -24.54 -33.88
CA PRO A 531 5.87 -23.42 -34.52
C PRO A 531 6.09 -23.31 -36.05
N THR A 532 5.08 -22.79 -36.77
CA THR A 532 5.19 -22.28 -38.16
C THR A 532 4.20 -21.12 -38.41
N PRO A 533 4.57 -20.06 -39.18
CA PRO A 533 3.68 -18.94 -39.47
C PRO A 533 3.35 -18.70 -40.97
N THR A 534 2.12 -18.24 -41.26
CA THR A 534 1.63 -17.58 -42.51
C THR A 534 0.26 -16.94 -42.16
N ALA A 535 -0.16 -15.70 -42.44
CA ALA A 535 0.08 -14.65 -43.46
C ALA A 535 -1.11 -14.51 -44.46
N LEU A 536 -1.73 -13.31 -44.57
CA LEU A 536 -2.20 -12.62 -45.81
C LEU A 536 -3.24 -11.46 -45.58
N TYR A 537 -2.77 -10.22 -45.73
CA TYR A 537 -3.23 -9.09 -46.57
C TYR A 537 -4.72 -8.78 -46.97
N GLU A 538 -5.07 -7.48 -46.80
CA GLU A 538 -5.70 -6.51 -47.75
C GLU A 538 -7.21 -6.07 -47.83
N LEU A 539 -7.40 -4.73 -47.71
CA LEU A 539 -8.22 -3.74 -48.46
C LEU A 539 -9.75 -3.84 -48.74
N SER A 540 -10.50 -2.80 -48.30
CA SER A 540 -11.45 -1.95 -49.12
C SER A 540 -12.01 -0.77 -48.26
N ARG A 541 -11.84 0.51 -48.63
CA ARG A 541 -12.57 1.43 -49.59
C ARG A 541 -13.94 1.98 -49.12
N GLN A 542 -14.05 3.32 -49.03
CA GLN A 542 -15.31 4.12 -48.95
C GLN A 542 -16.01 4.24 -50.32
N PRO A 543 -17.25 4.80 -50.43
CA PRO A 543 -17.38 6.23 -50.84
C PRO A 543 -18.68 7.03 -50.48
N ARG A 544 -18.56 8.37 -50.34
CA ARG A 544 -19.54 9.47 -50.74
C ARG A 544 -20.91 9.61 -49.99
N CYS A 545 -21.69 10.71 -50.07
CA CYS A 545 -21.47 12.20 -50.16
C CYS A 545 -22.84 12.97 -50.03
N SER A 546 -22.78 14.32 -49.91
CA SER A 546 -23.89 15.34 -50.04
C SER A 546 -24.69 15.71 -48.76
N GLY A 547 -25.05 16.98 -48.49
CA GLY A 547 -24.62 18.24 -49.13
C GLY A 547 -25.44 19.52 -48.80
N ILE A 548 -24.75 20.69 -48.88
CA ILE A 548 -25.22 22.06 -49.25
C ILE A 548 -26.26 22.81 -48.37
N LEU A 549 -25.82 23.95 -47.79
CA LEU A 549 -26.43 25.29 -48.02
C LEU A 549 -25.43 26.42 -47.68
N GLU A 550 -25.54 27.59 -48.34
CA GLU A 550 -24.68 28.78 -48.15
C GLU A 550 -25.53 30.05 -47.93
N ALA A 551 -24.98 31.10 -47.27
CA ALA A 551 -25.02 32.50 -47.75
C ALA A 551 -24.39 33.55 -46.78
N VAL A 552 -23.14 33.93 -47.05
CA VAL A 552 -22.60 35.31 -47.13
C VAL A 552 -23.03 36.39 -46.11
N MET A 553 -22.05 36.91 -45.35
CA MET A 553 -21.62 38.32 -45.43
C MET A 553 -20.21 38.53 -44.84
N SER A 554 -19.37 39.33 -45.50
CA SER A 554 -17.99 39.62 -45.08
C SER A 554 -17.87 41.00 -44.43
N PHE A 555 -17.05 41.12 -43.39
CA PHE A 555 -16.41 42.39 -43.02
C PHE A 555 -14.97 42.18 -42.56
N SER A 556 -14.17 43.23 -42.74
CA SER A 556 -12.70 43.29 -42.72
C SER A 556 -11.97 42.47 -41.65
N PHE A 557 -11.02 41.65 -42.09
CA PHE A 557 -9.94 41.13 -41.23
C PHE A 557 -9.10 42.29 -40.68
N THR A 558 -9.20 42.54 -39.38
CA THR A 558 -8.04 43.00 -38.60
C THR A 558 -7.50 41.75 -37.91
N LEU A 559 -6.34 41.23 -38.34
CA LEU A 559 -5.77 40.02 -37.78
C LEU A 559 -5.15 40.31 -36.40
N LEU A 560 -6.01 40.48 -35.41
CA LEU A 560 -5.60 40.43 -34.01
C LEU A 560 -5.11 39.01 -33.75
N LEU A 561 -3.80 38.84 -33.58
CA LEU A 561 -3.19 37.59 -33.14
C LEU A 561 -3.55 37.37 -31.66
N CYS A 562 -4.78 36.93 -31.42
CA CYS A 562 -5.14 36.24 -30.20
C CYS A 562 -4.32 34.96 -30.13
N VAL A 563 -3.13 35.05 -29.53
CA VAL A 563 -2.42 33.90 -28.97
C VAL A 563 -3.43 33.18 -28.08
N GLY A 564 -3.68 31.90 -28.35
CA GLY A 564 -4.79 31.17 -27.76
C GLY A 564 -4.61 31.01 -26.25
N ALA A 565 -5.26 31.87 -25.48
CA ALA A 565 -5.53 31.62 -24.07
C ALA A 565 -6.36 30.32 -23.97
N ASN A 566 -5.73 29.24 -23.54
CA ASN A 566 -6.41 27.96 -23.32
C ASN A 566 -7.22 28.09 -22.03
N ALA A 567 -8.46 28.52 -22.21
CA ALA A 567 -9.41 28.86 -21.15
C ALA A 567 -9.31 27.93 -19.94
N ALA A 568 -9.12 28.54 -18.77
CA ALA A 568 -8.83 27.83 -17.53
C ALA A 568 -9.80 26.66 -17.25
N ILE A 569 -9.24 25.54 -16.82
CA ILE A 569 -9.96 24.29 -16.55
C ILE A 569 -10.10 24.00 -15.06
N GLY A 570 -10.96 23.05 -14.70
CA GLY A 570 -11.16 22.62 -13.32
C GLY A 570 -12.38 23.27 -12.64
N PRO A 571 -12.64 22.97 -11.35
CA PRO A 571 -11.90 21.99 -10.53
C PRO A 571 -12.18 20.53 -10.93
N VAL A 572 -13.11 20.29 -11.85
CA VAL A 572 -13.37 18.97 -12.46
C VAL A 572 -13.12 19.07 -13.96
N SER A 573 -12.16 18.31 -14.48
CA SER A 573 -11.84 18.26 -15.92
C SER A 573 -11.00 17.03 -16.26
N ASP A 574 -10.99 16.64 -17.53
CA ASP A 574 -9.93 15.79 -18.07
C ASP A 574 -8.64 16.63 -18.24
N LEU A 575 -7.48 15.98 -18.16
CA LEU A 575 -6.18 16.57 -18.43
C LEU A 575 -5.41 15.61 -19.34
N ILE A 576 -5.47 15.86 -20.65
CA ILE A 576 -4.79 15.07 -21.67
C ILE A 576 -3.30 15.42 -21.67
N ILE A 577 -2.45 14.42 -21.50
CA ILE A 577 -0.99 14.54 -21.56
C ILE A 577 -0.50 13.86 -22.84
N ALA A 578 0.10 14.61 -23.76
CA ALA A 578 0.49 14.06 -25.06
C ALA A 578 1.65 14.83 -25.69
N ASN A 579 2.34 14.20 -26.65
CA ASN A 579 3.46 14.82 -27.35
C ASN A 579 3.00 15.72 -28.50
N LYS A 580 3.63 16.90 -28.62
CA LYS A 580 3.37 17.87 -29.69
C LYS A 580 4.65 18.66 -29.97
N HIS A 581 4.91 18.94 -31.24
CA HIS A 581 6.01 19.82 -31.62
C HIS A 581 5.61 21.28 -31.40
N ILE A 582 6.49 22.04 -30.74
CA ILE A 582 6.32 23.47 -30.44
C ILE A 582 7.63 24.23 -30.56
N SER A 583 7.52 25.55 -30.73
CA SER A 583 8.65 26.46 -30.90
C SER A 583 8.49 27.74 -30.04
N PRO A 584 8.49 27.63 -28.70
CA PRO A 584 8.17 28.75 -27.80
C PRO A 584 9.16 29.92 -27.88
N ASP A 585 10.41 29.64 -28.27
CA ASP A 585 11.47 30.60 -28.58
C ASP A 585 11.85 30.60 -30.07
N GLY A 586 11.08 29.93 -30.91
CA GLY A 586 11.35 29.72 -32.33
C GLY A 586 12.16 28.47 -32.67
N TYR A 587 12.73 27.74 -31.69
CA TYR A 587 13.32 26.43 -31.95
C TYR A 587 12.27 25.32 -31.87
N ASN A 588 11.97 24.64 -32.98
CA ASN A 588 10.94 23.62 -33.04
C ASN A 588 11.43 22.26 -32.52
N ARG A 589 10.95 21.83 -31.35
CA ARG A 589 11.18 20.50 -30.77
C ARG A 589 9.88 19.81 -30.35
N SER A 590 9.93 18.48 -30.23
CA SER A 590 8.88 17.70 -29.55
C SER A 590 8.90 17.98 -28.05
N ALA A 591 7.72 18.12 -27.44
CA ALA A 591 7.55 18.39 -26.01
C ALA A 591 6.46 17.50 -25.39
N VAL A 592 6.47 17.35 -24.07
CA VAL A 592 5.42 16.69 -23.27
C VAL A 592 4.44 17.76 -22.82
N LEU A 593 3.25 17.84 -23.42
CA LEU A 593 2.30 18.93 -23.17
C LEU A 593 1.02 18.46 -22.48
N ALA A 594 0.31 19.42 -21.86
CA ALA A 594 -0.99 19.20 -21.24
C ALA A 594 -2.10 20.03 -21.93
N GLY A 595 -3.35 19.57 -21.85
CA GLY A 595 -4.52 20.25 -22.41
C GLY A 595 -5.85 19.65 -21.92
N ALA A 596 -6.96 20.36 -22.13
CA ALA A 596 -8.32 19.84 -21.90
C ALA A 596 -8.73 18.78 -22.95
N SER A 597 -8.17 18.92 -24.15
CA SER A 597 -8.26 18.00 -25.29
C SER A 597 -6.93 17.97 -26.06
N LYS A 598 -6.77 17.01 -26.98
CA LYS A 598 -5.59 16.91 -27.86
C LYS A 598 -5.35 18.16 -28.73
N ASP A 599 -6.40 18.92 -29.03
CA ASP A 599 -6.28 20.16 -29.80
C ASP A 599 -5.64 21.29 -28.96
N SER A 600 -6.05 21.39 -27.69
CA SER A 600 -5.63 22.42 -26.71
C SER A 600 -4.23 22.24 -26.09
N LEU A 601 -3.50 21.18 -26.47
CA LEU A 601 -2.15 20.89 -25.94
C LEU A 601 -1.22 22.11 -26.09
N SER A 602 -0.65 22.58 -24.97
CA SER A 602 0.09 23.84 -24.88
C SER A 602 1.27 23.80 -23.91
N PHE A 603 2.17 24.80 -24.04
CA PHE A 603 3.22 25.11 -23.07
C PHE A 603 3.09 26.58 -22.62
N PRO A 604 3.00 26.89 -21.31
CA PRO A 604 2.79 25.94 -20.21
C PRO A 604 1.47 25.17 -20.40
N GLY A 605 1.26 24.13 -19.60
CA GLY A 605 -0.05 23.48 -19.50
C GLY A 605 -1.15 24.49 -19.09
N PRO A 606 -2.42 24.20 -19.41
CA PRO A 606 -3.54 25.12 -19.17
C PRO A 606 -3.65 25.50 -17.68
N LEU A 607 -4.04 26.74 -17.42
CA LEU A 607 -4.29 27.22 -16.06
C LEU A 607 -5.41 26.38 -15.43
N ILE A 608 -5.14 25.77 -14.28
CA ILE A 608 -6.16 25.02 -13.53
C ILE A 608 -6.70 25.89 -12.40
N THR A 609 -8.02 25.99 -12.28
CA THR A 609 -8.68 26.87 -11.30
C THR A 609 -9.66 26.14 -10.41
N GLY A 610 -9.89 26.73 -9.24
CA GLY A 610 -10.96 26.36 -8.33
C GLY A 610 -11.22 27.46 -7.31
N GLN A 611 -12.18 27.22 -6.43
CA GLN A 611 -12.48 28.09 -5.29
C GLN A 611 -12.07 27.37 -4.00
N LYS A 612 -11.71 28.13 -2.95
CA LYS A 612 -11.34 27.57 -1.65
C LYS A 612 -12.44 26.64 -1.11
N GLY A 613 -12.09 25.38 -0.85
CA GLY A 613 -13.03 24.32 -0.47
C GLY A 613 -13.63 23.50 -1.64
N SER A 614 -13.27 23.79 -2.90
CA SER A 614 -13.59 22.91 -4.03
C SER A 614 -12.95 21.52 -3.89
N THR A 615 -13.68 20.48 -4.27
CA THR A 615 -13.09 19.15 -4.48
C THR A 615 -12.57 19.06 -5.90
N PHE A 616 -11.24 19.05 -6.07
CA PHE A 616 -10.63 18.80 -7.38
C PHE A 616 -10.82 17.34 -7.82
N ARG A 617 -11.13 17.15 -9.10
CA ARG A 617 -11.23 15.85 -9.78
C ARG A 617 -10.65 16.01 -11.18
N MET A 618 -9.32 16.01 -11.25
CA MET A 618 -8.57 16.08 -12.49
C MET A 618 -8.29 14.66 -12.98
N ASN A 619 -8.89 14.28 -14.11
CA ASN A 619 -8.71 12.97 -14.71
C ASN A 619 -7.55 13.04 -15.71
N VAL A 620 -6.36 12.63 -15.26
CA VAL A 620 -5.14 12.66 -16.09
C VAL A 620 -5.16 11.49 -17.07
N ILE A 621 -5.13 11.79 -18.37
CA ILE A 621 -5.14 10.80 -19.45
C ILE A 621 -3.77 10.85 -20.14
N ASP A 622 -3.02 9.76 -20.04
CA ASP A 622 -1.70 9.61 -20.68
C ASP A 622 -1.89 9.13 -22.13
N ASP A 623 -1.45 9.96 -23.06
CA ASP A 623 -1.53 9.80 -24.52
C ASP A 623 -0.14 10.04 -25.15
N LEU A 624 0.93 9.78 -24.39
CA LEU A 624 2.32 9.95 -24.83
C LEU A 624 2.76 8.85 -25.81
N THR A 625 3.52 9.26 -26.83
CA THR A 625 3.94 8.41 -27.96
C THR A 625 5.38 8.64 -28.44
N ASP A 626 6.03 9.71 -28.01
CA ASP A 626 7.40 10.06 -28.44
C ASP A 626 8.44 9.36 -27.56
N THR A 627 9.08 8.34 -28.12
CA THR A 627 10.08 7.50 -27.42
C THR A 627 11.38 8.22 -27.05
N SER A 628 11.62 9.46 -27.54
CA SER A 628 12.76 10.29 -27.12
C SER A 628 12.58 10.88 -25.72
N MET A 629 11.36 10.88 -25.19
CA MET A 629 10.98 11.30 -23.85
C MET A 629 10.23 10.16 -23.15
N LEU A 630 10.00 10.25 -21.83
CA LEU A 630 9.32 9.17 -21.09
C LEU A 630 7.85 9.00 -21.53
N LEU A 631 7.48 7.76 -21.92
CA LEU A 631 6.13 7.35 -22.33
C LEU A 631 5.18 7.04 -21.15
N SER A 632 5.49 7.52 -19.96
CA SER A 632 4.65 7.34 -18.77
C SER A 632 4.79 8.57 -17.90
N THR A 633 3.68 9.07 -17.37
CA THR A 633 3.69 10.29 -16.56
C THR A 633 3.08 10.11 -15.17
N SER A 634 3.36 11.08 -14.31
CA SER A 634 2.61 11.29 -13.09
C SER A 634 2.65 12.77 -12.73
N VAL A 635 1.49 13.37 -12.55
CA VAL A 635 1.36 14.79 -12.23
C VAL A 635 1.61 14.99 -10.75
N HIS A 636 2.69 15.71 -10.43
CA HIS A 636 2.84 16.42 -9.18
C HIS A 636 2.02 17.69 -9.19
N TRP A 637 1.34 17.89 -8.08
CA TRP A 637 0.80 19.15 -7.70
C TRP A 637 1.67 19.65 -6.51
N HIS A 638 2.34 20.81 -6.63
CA HIS A 638 3.43 21.30 -5.76
C HIS A 638 3.01 22.14 -4.54
N GLY A 639 3.64 22.04 -3.36
CA GLY A 639 3.33 22.98 -2.23
C GLY A 639 1.95 22.75 -1.59
N LEU A 640 1.53 21.51 -1.67
CA LEU A 640 0.17 20.97 -1.59
C LEU A 640 0.13 20.12 -0.27
N TYR A 641 -0.89 20.26 0.61
CA TYR A 641 -1.14 19.43 1.83
C TYR A 641 -1.74 17.97 1.74
N GLN A 642 -2.93 17.70 1.14
CA GLN A 642 -3.57 16.38 0.92
C GLN A 642 -3.83 15.54 2.17
N ARG A 643 -4.23 16.23 3.23
CA ARG A 643 -4.68 15.64 4.48
C ARG A 643 -5.81 14.62 4.23
N GLY A 644 -5.46 13.34 4.27
CA GLY A 644 -6.38 12.21 4.00
C GLY A 644 -6.51 11.75 2.54
N SER A 645 -5.92 12.45 1.57
CA SER A 645 -5.97 12.13 0.12
C SER A 645 -4.58 11.93 -0.52
N ASN A 646 -3.59 11.74 0.34
CA ASN A 646 -2.18 11.43 0.12
C ASN A 646 -1.88 10.58 -1.15
N SER A 647 -2.67 9.59 -1.55
CA SER A 647 -2.39 8.84 -2.80
C SER A 647 -2.27 9.68 -4.10
N MET A 648 -2.73 10.93 -4.10
CA MET A 648 -2.94 11.75 -5.31
C MET A 648 -1.80 12.72 -5.69
N ASP A 649 -0.60 12.61 -5.12
CA ASP A 649 0.42 13.68 -5.21
C ASP A 649 1.07 13.99 -6.54
N GLY A 650 1.87 13.06 -7.08
CA GLY A 650 3.09 13.43 -7.80
C GLY A 650 4.20 12.40 -7.85
N PRO A 651 5.21 12.42 -6.96
CA PRO A 651 6.45 11.66 -7.10
C PRO A 651 6.26 10.17 -7.34
N VAL A 652 6.99 9.64 -8.32
CA VAL A 652 7.18 8.18 -8.48
C VAL A 652 8.14 7.70 -7.39
N GLY A 653 7.57 7.47 -6.22
CA GLY A 653 8.29 7.15 -4.99
C GLY A 653 7.50 7.50 -3.72
N THR A 654 6.65 8.53 -3.74
CA THR A 654 5.99 9.10 -2.53
C THR A 654 4.85 10.03 -2.95
N LYS A 655 3.68 10.07 -2.26
CA LYS A 655 2.51 10.94 -2.62
C LYS A 655 1.66 11.28 -1.36
N LEU A 656 1.03 12.44 -0.94
CA LEU A 656 1.01 13.96 -1.10
C LEU A 656 -0.16 14.67 -1.97
N ALA A 657 -0.20 16.01 -2.30
CA ALA A 657 -1.24 16.92 -3.00
C ALA A 657 -2.02 18.08 -2.17
N HIS A 658 -3.00 18.94 -2.60
CA HIS A 658 -3.60 20.30 -2.12
C HIS A 658 -3.65 21.70 -2.89
N PHE A 659 -2.67 22.65 -2.93
CA PHE A 659 -2.72 23.92 -3.77
C PHE A 659 -1.35 24.55 -4.26
N GLY A 660 -1.09 24.80 -5.59
CA GLY A 660 0.30 24.84 -6.13
C GLY A 660 0.64 25.03 -7.64
N ILE A 661 1.85 24.59 -8.05
CA ILE A 661 2.28 24.33 -9.46
C ILE A 661 1.82 22.92 -9.88
N ILE A 662 1.57 22.69 -11.17
CA ILE A 662 1.45 21.37 -11.78
C ILE A 662 2.77 21.06 -12.47
N HIS A 663 3.45 19.96 -12.16
CA HIS A 663 4.60 19.47 -12.91
C HIS A 663 4.78 17.95 -12.73
N THR A 664 5.47 17.24 -13.62
CA THR A 664 5.75 15.81 -13.41
C THR A 664 6.94 15.57 -12.47
N LEU A 665 6.98 14.40 -11.84
CA LEU A 665 8.08 13.90 -11.00
C LEU A 665 8.42 12.44 -11.36
N VAL A 666 8.69 12.24 -12.65
CA VAL A 666 9.14 10.96 -13.26
C VAL A 666 10.43 11.24 -14.03
N SER A 667 11.59 11.14 -13.36
CA SER A 667 12.86 11.71 -13.88
C SER A 667 12.70 13.20 -14.24
N ALA A 668 13.58 13.74 -15.08
CA ALA A 668 13.57 15.13 -15.55
C ALA A 668 12.44 15.46 -16.58
N GLN A 669 11.29 14.77 -16.53
CA GLN A 669 10.23 14.88 -17.55
C GLN A 669 9.52 16.26 -17.54
N TYR A 670 9.60 17.06 -16.46
CA TYR A 670 8.91 18.36 -16.43
C TYR A 670 9.67 19.45 -17.21
N CYS A 671 10.99 19.27 -17.36
CA CYS A 671 11.84 20.10 -18.20
C CYS A 671 11.45 19.97 -19.69
N ASP A 672 10.95 18.80 -20.11
CA ASP A 672 10.44 18.53 -21.46
C ASP A 672 9.05 19.13 -21.77
N GLY A 673 8.44 19.83 -20.80
CA GLY A 673 7.27 20.69 -21.04
C GLY A 673 6.09 20.47 -20.10
N LEU A 674 6.04 19.35 -19.36
CA LEU A 674 4.86 19.01 -18.56
C LEU A 674 4.83 19.77 -17.24
N ARG A 675 4.43 21.03 -17.33
CA ARG A 675 4.31 21.99 -16.22
C ARG A 675 3.31 23.10 -16.52
N GLY A 676 2.57 23.56 -15.51
CA GLY A 676 1.55 24.61 -15.64
C GLY A 676 1.10 25.20 -14.30
N PRO A 677 0.42 26.35 -14.29
CA PRO A 677 -0.05 27.01 -13.08
C PRO A 677 -1.39 26.43 -12.59
N LEU A 678 -1.62 26.46 -11.27
CA LEU A 678 -2.93 26.21 -10.67
C LEU A 678 -3.24 27.34 -9.66
N VAL A 679 -4.47 27.86 -9.68
CA VAL A 679 -4.94 28.98 -8.82
C VAL A 679 -6.23 28.59 -8.09
N VAL A 680 -6.19 28.62 -6.76
CA VAL A 680 -7.38 28.49 -5.90
C VAL A 680 -7.71 29.86 -5.35
N TYR A 681 -8.77 30.46 -5.88
CA TYR A 681 -9.26 31.76 -5.42
C TYR A 681 -9.96 31.60 -4.07
N ASP A 682 -9.79 32.57 -3.16
CA ASP A 682 -10.59 32.66 -1.93
C ASP A 682 -11.74 33.65 -2.13
N PRO A 683 -13.02 33.24 -2.04
CA PRO A 683 -14.17 34.15 -2.03
C PRO A 683 -14.16 35.18 -0.88
N LYS A 684 -13.21 35.09 0.06
CA LYS A 684 -12.98 35.99 1.19
C LYS A 684 -11.50 36.37 1.34
N ASP A 685 -10.80 36.51 0.21
CA ASP A 685 -9.38 36.87 0.19
C ASP A 685 -9.10 38.16 1.01
N PRO A 686 -8.15 38.14 1.96
CA PRO A 686 -7.89 39.27 2.88
C PRO A 686 -7.19 40.46 2.21
N HIS A 687 -6.94 40.37 0.90
CA HIS A 687 -6.30 41.40 0.08
C HIS A 687 -7.15 41.81 -1.13
N GLN A 688 -8.40 41.35 -1.22
CA GLN A 688 -9.34 41.68 -2.30
C GLN A 688 -9.57 43.20 -2.46
N ASP A 689 -9.41 43.99 -1.40
CA ASP A 689 -9.51 45.45 -1.44
C ASP A 689 -8.34 46.13 -2.19
N LYS A 690 -7.20 45.45 -2.31
CA LYS A 690 -5.92 46.01 -2.75
C LYS A 690 -5.68 45.98 -4.26
N TYR A 691 -6.47 45.19 -4.98
CA TYR A 691 -6.41 45.05 -6.43
C TYR A 691 -7.79 45.23 -7.06
N ASP A 692 -7.82 45.38 -8.39
CA ASP A 692 -9.04 45.49 -9.19
C ASP A 692 -9.24 44.28 -10.11
N ILE A 693 -8.15 43.59 -10.48
CA ILE A 693 -8.12 42.47 -11.44
C ILE A 693 -7.20 41.35 -10.91
N ASP A 694 -7.70 40.12 -10.96
CA ASP A 694 -7.09 38.85 -10.52
C ASP A 694 -7.77 37.71 -11.29
N ASP A 695 -7.21 37.34 -12.43
CA ASP A 695 -7.77 36.37 -13.38
C ASP A 695 -6.67 35.69 -14.22
N GLU A 696 -7.03 34.91 -15.25
CA GLU A 696 -6.08 34.21 -16.12
C GLU A 696 -5.02 35.13 -16.74
N SER A 697 -5.36 36.40 -17.03
CA SER A 697 -4.42 37.39 -17.59
C SER A 697 -3.37 37.89 -16.59
N THR A 698 -3.54 37.60 -15.29
CA THR A 698 -2.62 38.03 -14.23
C THR A 698 -1.68 36.92 -13.74
N VAL A 699 -1.73 35.73 -14.34
CA VAL A 699 -0.76 34.67 -14.06
C VAL A 699 0.53 34.90 -14.84
N ILE A 700 1.68 34.85 -14.14
CA ILE A 700 3.01 34.98 -14.73
C ILE A 700 3.84 33.73 -14.41
N THR A 701 4.03 32.83 -15.38
CA THR A 701 4.93 31.68 -15.24
C THR A 701 6.32 32.01 -15.78
N LEU A 702 7.37 31.73 -15.00
CA LEU A 702 8.77 31.76 -15.45
C LEU A 702 9.27 30.33 -15.65
N ALA A 703 9.81 30.04 -16.83
CA ALA A 703 10.39 28.74 -17.18
C ALA A 703 11.78 28.90 -17.79
N ASP A 704 12.62 27.91 -17.55
CA ASP A 704 13.79 27.58 -18.36
C ASP A 704 13.39 26.67 -19.54
N TRP A 705 14.07 26.77 -20.69
CA TRP A 705 13.79 25.97 -21.86
C TRP A 705 15.04 25.36 -22.47
N TYR A 706 14.89 24.14 -22.97
CA TYR A 706 15.97 23.29 -23.45
C TYR A 706 15.63 22.76 -24.85
N HIS A 707 16.49 23.03 -25.83
CA HIS A 707 16.36 22.54 -27.20
C HIS A 707 16.59 21.03 -27.30
N THR A 708 17.39 20.48 -26.37
CA THR A 708 17.65 19.04 -26.22
C THR A 708 16.66 18.40 -25.22
N PRO A 709 16.01 17.27 -25.55
CA PRO A 709 15.14 16.55 -24.61
C PRO A 709 15.88 16.01 -23.38
N SER A 710 15.19 15.91 -22.24
CA SER A 710 15.83 15.65 -20.94
C SER A 710 16.66 14.35 -20.85
N PRO A 711 16.30 13.22 -21.50
CA PRO A 711 17.13 12.00 -21.49
C PRO A 711 18.46 12.15 -22.25
N ALA A 712 18.57 13.13 -23.16
CA ALA A 712 19.75 13.39 -23.99
C ALA A 712 20.55 14.63 -23.56
N ALA A 713 20.03 15.46 -22.65
CA ALA A 713 20.61 16.74 -22.28
C ALA A 713 21.85 16.66 -21.36
N GLY A 714 22.18 15.47 -20.83
CA GLY A 714 23.31 15.24 -19.94
C GLY A 714 22.94 15.29 -18.46
N LEU A 715 23.92 15.57 -17.58
CA LEU A 715 23.70 15.54 -16.12
C LEU A 715 23.06 16.83 -15.58
N VAL A 716 23.56 18.00 -15.97
CA VAL A 716 23.02 19.32 -15.62
C VAL A 716 23.22 20.23 -16.85
N PRO A 717 22.24 20.33 -17.75
CA PRO A 717 22.30 21.21 -18.92
C PRO A 717 22.06 22.68 -18.52
N ALA A 718 22.76 23.60 -19.20
CA ALA A 718 22.39 25.02 -19.18
C ALA A 718 21.19 25.25 -20.12
N PRO A 719 20.22 26.12 -19.75
CA PRO A 719 19.06 26.40 -20.59
C PRO A 719 19.37 27.35 -21.75
N ASP A 720 18.73 27.09 -22.89
CA ASP A 720 18.89 27.85 -24.14
C ASP A 720 18.14 29.18 -24.10
N SER A 721 16.94 29.20 -23.51
CA SER A 721 16.15 30.41 -23.28
C SER A 721 15.41 30.39 -21.94
N ALA A 722 15.04 31.57 -21.45
CA ALA A 722 13.98 31.73 -20.46
C ALA A 722 12.68 32.13 -21.15
N LEU A 723 11.58 31.51 -20.73
CA LEU A 723 10.24 31.74 -21.25
C LEU A 723 9.37 32.38 -20.17
N ILE A 724 8.62 33.42 -20.53
CA ILE A 724 7.60 34.06 -19.69
C ILE A 724 6.25 33.79 -20.34
N ASN A 725 5.33 33.17 -19.61
CA ASN A 725 4.05 32.62 -20.13
C ASN A 725 4.19 31.82 -21.45
N GLY A 726 5.26 31.01 -21.54
CA GLY A 726 5.49 30.11 -22.67
C GLY A 726 6.12 30.72 -23.92
N LEU A 727 6.52 31.99 -23.89
CA LEU A 727 7.23 32.66 -24.99
C LEU A 727 8.53 33.31 -24.52
N GLY A 728 9.53 33.35 -25.40
CA GLY A 728 10.84 33.94 -25.12
C GLY A 728 11.72 33.99 -26.37
N ARG A 729 13.02 34.25 -26.20
CA ARG A 729 14.04 34.31 -27.27
C ARG A 729 15.34 33.69 -26.77
N PHE A 730 16.13 33.08 -27.66
CA PHE A 730 17.51 32.63 -27.39
C PHE A 730 18.54 33.42 -28.21
N PRO A 731 19.78 33.61 -27.74
CA PRO A 731 20.81 34.33 -28.48
C PRO A 731 21.15 33.67 -29.83
N GLY A 732 21.13 34.46 -30.90
CA GLY A 732 21.34 33.95 -32.27
C GLY A 732 20.13 33.21 -32.88
N GLY A 733 19.02 33.10 -32.15
CA GLY A 733 17.76 32.54 -32.63
C GLY A 733 16.98 33.46 -33.59
N PRO A 734 15.86 32.97 -34.14
CA PRO A 734 14.93 33.81 -34.89
C PRO A 734 14.26 34.85 -33.96
N ALA A 735 13.72 35.91 -34.54
CA ALA A 735 12.93 36.91 -33.82
C ALA A 735 11.53 36.35 -33.48
N SER A 736 11.47 35.49 -32.45
CA SER A 736 10.23 34.92 -31.91
C SER A 736 9.34 35.98 -31.23
N PRO A 737 8.02 35.78 -31.23
CA PRO A 737 7.10 36.60 -30.44
C PRO A 737 7.45 36.53 -28.94
N LEU A 738 7.26 37.64 -28.23
CA LEU A 738 7.32 37.67 -26.77
C LEU A 738 5.92 37.74 -26.18
N THR A 739 5.78 37.27 -24.96
CA THR A 739 4.54 37.43 -24.17
C THR A 739 4.18 38.89 -24.00
N VAL A 740 2.89 39.20 -24.17
CA VAL A 740 2.31 40.53 -23.93
C VAL A 740 1.26 40.41 -22.82
N ILE A 741 1.60 40.92 -21.64
CA ILE A 741 0.67 41.10 -20.52
C ILE A 741 0.06 42.49 -20.65
N THR A 742 -1.26 42.58 -20.73
CA THR A 742 -1.97 43.83 -21.04
C THR A 742 -2.60 44.45 -19.80
N VAL A 743 -2.31 45.72 -19.52
CA VAL A 743 -2.83 46.45 -18.35
C VAL A 743 -3.59 47.72 -18.73
N GLN A 744 -4.68 47.99 -18.02
CA GLN A 744 -5.47 49.21 -18.15
C GLN A 744 -4.87 50.33 -17.28
N PRO A 745 -4.73 51.57 -17.77
CA PRO A 745 -4.23 52.69 -16.97
C PRO A 745 -5.07 52.92 -15.71
N ASN A 746 -4.42 53.17 -14.59
CA ASN A 746 -5.00 53.37 -13.25
C ASN A 746 -5.77 52.15 -12.71
N LYS A 747 -5.42 50.93 -13.14
CA LYS A 747 -5.89 49.68 -12.52
C LYS A 747 -4.79 48.99 -11.71
N ARG A 748 -5.22 48.24 -10.70
CA ARG A 748 -4.36 47.48 -9.78
C ARG A 748 -4.50 45.99 -10.10
N TYR A 749 -3.39 45.33 -10.34
CA TYR A 749 -3.34 43.93 -10.79
C TYR A 749 -2.69 43.05 -9.72
N ARG A 750 -3.35 41.96 -9.31
CA ARG A 750 -2.69 40.89 -8.54
C ARG A 750 -2.00 39.96 -9.53
N PHE A 751 -0.73 40.22 -9.82
CA PHE A 751 0.08 39.30 -10.59
C PHE A 751 0.50 38.11 -9.73
N ARG A 752 0.29 36.91 -10.26
CA ARG A 752 0.62 35.63 -9.61
C ARG A 752 1.87 35.08 -10.26
N LEU A 753 3.04 35.38 -9.68
CA LEU A 753 4.34 34.95 -10.18
C LEU A 753 4.63 33.51 -9.75
N VAL A 754 4.92 32.64 -10.71
CA VAL A 754 5.10 31.20 -10.52
C VAL A 754 6.38 30.75 -11.21
N SER A 755 7.35 30.26 -10.45
CA SER A 755 8.55 29.65 -11.02
C SER A 755 8.30 28.18 -11.32
N ILE A 756 8.08 27.87 -12.59
CA ILE A 756 7.99 26.50 -13.11
C ILE A 756 9.35 26.00 -13.63
N SER A 757 10.45 26.67 -13.24
CA SER A 757 11.84 26.38 -13.61
C SER A 757 12.29 24.98 -13.18
N CYS A 758 13.07 24.28 -14.01
CA CYS A 758 13.75 23.03 -13.67
C CYS A 758 15.09 23.23 -12.96
N ASP A 759 15.77 24.36 -13.18
CA ASP A 759 17.06 24.67 -12.55
C ASP A 759 17.18 26.14 -12.09
N PRO A 760 17.32 27.13 -12.98
CA PRO A 760 17.71 28.47 -12.56
C PRO A 760 16.67 29.14 -11.65
N ASN A 761 17.18 29.89 -10.68
CA ASN A 761 16.42 30.96 -10.05
C ASN A 761 16.48 32.20 -10.95
N PHE A 762 15.39 32.96 -10.95
CA PHE A 762 15.23 34.17 -11.74
C PHE A 762 15.23 35.40 -10.83
N VAL A 763 15.95 36.46 -11.23
CA VAL A 763 15.73 37.81 -10.71
C VAL A 763 14.67 38.47 -11.59
N PHE A 764 13.44 38.50 -11.07
CA PHE A 764 12.28 39.08 -11.73
C PHE A 764 12.14 40.57 -11.40
N SER A 765 11.89 41.41 -12.40
CA SER A 765 11.53 42.82 -12.23
C SER A 765 10.73 43.35 -13.42
N ILE A 766 10.11 44.54 -13.27
CA ILE A 766 9.35 45.21 -14.32
C ILE A 766 9.83 46.66 -14.39
N ASP A 767 10.26 47.11 -15.57
CA ASP A 767 10.81 48.46 -15.76
C ASP A 767 9.82 49.53 -15.29
N GLY A 768 10.25 50.39 -14.37
CA GLY A 768 9.47 51.53 -13.86
C GLY A 768 8.31 51.18 -12.92
N HIS A 769 8.18 49.92 -12.47
CA HIS A 769 7.09 49.50 -11.58
C HIS A 769 7.61 48.82 -10.30
N SER A 770 7.16 49.30 -9.14
CA SER A 770 7.32 48.58 -7.87
C SER A 770 6.26 47.49 -7.71
N MET A 771 6.61 46.41 -7.02
CA MET A 771 5.74 45.26 -6.76
C MET A 771 5.45 45.17 -5.25
N THR A 772 4.18 45.06 -4.86
CA THR A 772 3.80 44.87 -3.45
C THR A 772 3.42 43.41 -3.21
N ILE A 773 4.34 42.60 -2.68
CA ILE A 773 4.10 41.18 -2.37
C ILE A 773 3.03 41.07 -1.28
N ILE A 774 2.07 40.18 -1.48
CA ILE A 774 0.97 39.87 -0.54
C ILE A 774 0.79 38.37 -0.28
N GLU A 775 1.46 37.50 -1.03
CA GLU A 775 1.38 36.04 -0.88
C GLU A 775 2.75 35.42 -1.17
N VAL A 776 3.13 34.38 -0.42
CA VAL A 776 4.39 33.64 -0.55
C VAL A 776 4.09 32.15 -0.45
N ASP A 777 4.36 31.38 -1.52
CA ASP A 777 4.12 29.93 -1.57
C ASP A 777 2.75 29.50 -0.94
N SER A 778 1.68 30.23 -1.27
CA SER A 778 0.29 30.13 -0.77
C SER A 778 -0.06 30.65 0.64
N ASP A 779 0.91 31.07 1.46
CA ASP A 779 0.60 31.80 2.71
C ASP A 779 0.44 33.31 2.44
N ASN A 780 -0.49 33.97 3.14
CA ASN A 780 -0.74 35.41 2.96
C ASN A 780 0.24 36.19 3.84
N VAL A 781 0.87 37.25 3.33
CA VAL A 781 1.88 38.03 4.07
C VAL A 781 1.47 39.48 4.27
N GLU A 782 2.11 40.15 5.22
CA GLU A 782 2.05 41.60 5.29
C GLU A 782 2.56 42.23 3.97
N PRO A 783 1.87 43.25 3.43
CA PRO A 783 2.25 43.88 2.17
C PRO A 783 3.69 44.40 2.15
N LEU A 784 4.59 43.74 1.41
CA LEU A 784 6.00 44.09 1.30
C LEU A 784 6.29 44.66 -0.10
N VAL A 785 6.62 45.95 -0.15
CA VAL A 785 7.04 46.62 -1.39
C VAL A 785 8.48 46.24 -1.73
N VAL A 786 8.72 45.82 -2.97
CA VAL A 786 10.03 45.52 -3.57
C VAL A 786 10.09 46.06 -5.00
N ASP A 787 11.29 46.19 -5.57
CA ASP A 787 11.49 46.43 -7.02
C ASP A 787 11.90 45.17 -7.80
N SER A 788 12.31 44.12 -7.09
CA SER A 788 12.79 42.88 -7.68
C SER A 788 12.58 41.68 -6.75
N ILE A 789 12.29 40.53 -7.37
CA ILE A 789 11.99 39.27 -6.70
C ILE A 789 12.97 38.22 -7.21
N LYS A 790 13.88 37.74 -6.35
CA LYS A 790 14.66 36.53 -6.62
C LYS A 790 13.78 35.32 -6.30
N ILE A 791 13.31 34.63 -7.35
CA ILE A 791 12.39 33.49 -7.26
C ILE A 791 13.11 32.21 -7.70
N TYR A 792 13.14 31.21 -6.83
CA TYR A 792 13.80 29.92 -7.09
C TYR A 792 12.82 28.93 -7.76
N ALA A 793 13.33 27.82 -8.31
CA ALA A 793 12.48 26.70 -8.78
C ALA A 793 11.43 26.31 -7.71
N GLY A 794 10.16 26.13 -8.11
CA GLY A 794 9.05 25.77 -7.22
C GLY A 794 8.43 26.91 -6.39
N GLN A 795 9.05 28.09 -6.32
CA GLN A 795 8.51 29.22 -5.53
C GLN A 795 7.37 29.96 -6.25
N ARG A 796 6.50 30.61 -5.46
CA ARG A 796 5.40 31.47 -5.93
C ARG A 796 5.31 32.75 -5.10
N TYR A 797 4.97 33.85 -5.74
CA TYR A 797 4.65 35.13 -5.08
C TYR A 797 3.45 35.80 -5.77
N SER A 798 2.38 36.14 -5.03
CA SER A 798 1.42 37.13 -5.54
C SER A 798 1.89 38.52 -5.17
N PHE A 799 1.94 39.43 -6.14
CA PHE A 799 2.24 40.84 -5.93
C PHE A 799 1.21 41.75 -6.60
N ILE A 800 0.96 42.90 -6.00
CA ILE A 800 0.15 43.97 -6.59
C ILE A 800 1.06 44.87 -7.41
N LEU A 801 0.67 45.12 -8.66
CA LEU A 801 1.21 46.18 -9.50
C LEU A 801 0.12 47.23 -9.73
N CYS A 802 0.46 48.50 -9.51
CA CYS A 802 -0.34 49.64 -9.94
C CYS A 802 0.03 49.99 -11.38
N ALA A 803 -0.92 50.00 -12.29
CA ALA A 803 -0.72 50.44 -13.68
C ALA A 803 -0.82 51.98 -13.76
N ASP A 804 0.05 52.67 -13.01
CA ASP A 804 0.05 54.12 -12.82
C ASP A 804 1.08 54.87 -13.69
N GLN A 805 1.89 54.14 -14.46
CA GLN A 805 2.87 54.72 -15.38
C GLN A 805 2.20 55.23 -16.68
N PRO A 806 2.88 56.10 -17.46
CA PRO A 806 2.39 56.55 -18.76
C PRO A 806 2.03 55.40 -19.71
N VAL A 807 1.07 55.61 -20.60
CA VAL A 807 0.64 54.62 -21.60
C VAL A 807 1.80 54.29 -22.55
N ASN A 808 2.45 53.14 -22.34
CA ASN A 808 3.60 52.67 -23.11
C ASN A 808 3.74 51.13 -23.01
N ASN A 809 4.77 50.60 -23.67
CA ASN A 809 5.30 49.26 -23.47
C ASN A 809 6.49 49.31 -22.48
N TYR A 810 6.52 48.39 -21.51
CA TYR A 810 7.58 48.26 -20.50
C TYR A 810 8.15 46.84 -20.52
N TRP A 811 9.46 46.69 -20.31
CA TRP A 811 10.06 45.36 -20.18
C TRP A 811 9.70 44.72 -18.83
N ILE A 812 9.13 43.53 -18.90
CA ILE A 812 9.17 42.50 -17.84
C ILE A 812 10.48 41.74 -18.04
N ARG A 813 11.23 41.50 -16.97
CA ARG A 813 12.57 40.91 -17.01
C ARG A 813 12.66 39.73 -16.04
N ALA A 814 13.29 38.65 -16.46
CA ALA A 814 13.57 37.47 -15.63
C ALA A 814 14.99 36.96 -15.89
N MET A 815 15.99 37.58 -15.26
CA MET A 815 17.39 37.17 -15.43
C MET A 815 17.68 35.85 -14.70
N PRO A 816 18.04 34.75 -15.37
CA PRO A 816 18.44 33.51 -14.71
C PRO A 816 19.81 33.65 -14.02
N ASN A 817 20.14 32.73 -13.11
CA ASN A 817 21.50 32.62 -12.56
C ASN A 817 22.44 31.72 -13.38
N ALA A 818 21.93 31.06 -14.42
CA ALA A 818 22.66 30.13 -15.29
C ALA A 818 22.17 30.24 -16.76
N GLY A 819 22.94 29.71 -17.71
CA GLY A 819 22.64 29.85 -19.13
C GLY A 819 22.92 31.26 -19.66
N ASN A 820 21.99 31.82 -20.43
CA ASN A 820 22.19 33.08 -21.14
C ASN A 820 21.91 34.31 -20.25
N LEU A 821 22.97 34.95 -19.74
CA LEU A 821 22.89 36.04 -18.75
C LEU A 821 22.74 37.45 -19.35
N ILE A 822 21.88 37.63 -20.37
CA ILE A 822 21.71 38.90 -21.11
C ILE A 822 20.24 39.28 -21.32
N PHE A 823 19.97 40.54 -21.68
CA PHE A 823 18.66 41.00 -22.18
C PHE A 823 18.68 41.42 -23.66
N ASP A 824 19.84 41.36 -24.32
CA ASP A 824 19.99 41.82 -25.70
C ASP A 824 19.06 41.05 -26.65
N GLY A 825 18.47 41.76 -27.62
CA GLY A 825 17.46 41.19 -28.52
C GLY A 825 16.12 40.83 -27.85
N GLY A 826 15.92 41.13 -26.56
CA GLY A 826 14.72 40.74 -25.81
C GLY A 826 14.77 39.29 -25.28
N VAL A 827 15.96 38.70 -25.17
CA VAL A 827 16.19 37.47 -24.39
C VAL A 827 15.80 37.73 -22.92
N ASN A 828 15.33 36.70 -22.20
CA ASN A 828 14.93 36.79 -20.79
C ASN A 828 13.85 37.86 -20.47
N SER A 829 13.05 38.25 -21.46
CA SER A 829 12.18 39.42 -21.39
C SER A 829 10.77 39.16 -21.93
N ALA A 830 9.79 39.94 -21.46
CA ALA A 830 8.43 40.01 -21.98
C ALA A 830 7.88 41.45 -21.89
N ILE A 831 6.68 41.68 -22.41
CA ILE A 831 6.11 43.01 -22.61
C ILE A 831 4.94 43.23 -21.64
N LEU A 832 5.06 44.24 -20.77
CA LEU A 832 3.91 44.85 -20.10
C LEU A 832 3.38 45.99 -20.98
N ARG A 833 2.21 45.79 -21.59
CA ARG A 833 1.60 46.73 -22.55
C ARG A 833 0.41 47.44 -21.92
N TYR A 834 0.47 48.77 -21.86
CA TYR A 834 -0.69 49.57 -21.47
C TYR A 834 -1.73 49.60 -22.60
N VAL A 835 -3.02 49.52 -22.27
CA VAL A 835 -4.12 49.70 -23.23
C VAL A 835 -4.03 51.10 -23.84
N GLY A 836 -3.83 51.14 -25.16
CA GLY A 836 -3.59 52.38 -25.92
C GLY A 836 -2.13 52.59 -26.37
N ALA A 837 -1.19 51.74 -25.94
CA ALA A 837 0.18 51.74 -26.46
C ALA A 837 0.31 50.93 -27.75
N ASP A 838 1.27 51.31 -28.60
CA ASP A 838 1.53 50.65 -29.89
C ASP A 838 1.99 49.18 -29.73
N ALA A 839 1.74 48.38 -30.77
CA ALA A 839 2.07 46.94 -30.81
C ALA A 839 3.56 46.67 -31.10
N VAL A 840 4.47 47.28 -30.32
CA VAL A 840 5.93 47.20 -30.48
C VAL A 840 6.63 46.63 -29.23
N ASP A 841 7.88 46.21 -29.38
CA ASP A 841 8.77 45.85 -28.26
C ASP A 841 9.13 47.12 -27.43
N PRO A 842 9.24 47.04 -26.10
CA PRO A 842 9.59 48.17 -25.25
C PRO A 842 10.96 48.79 -25.55
N THR A 843 11.06 50.10 -25.35
CA THR A 843 12.33 50.86 -25.40
C THR A 843 12.83 51.27 -24.01
N THR A 844 12.22 50.73 -22.94
CA THR A 844 12.58 51.06 -21.56
C THR A 844 13.96 50.50 -21.17
N THR A 845 14.64 51.20 -20.28
CA THR A 845 15.95 50.79 -19.74
C THR A 845 15.76 50.27 -18.32
N GLN A 846 16.45 49.18 -17.97
CA GLN A 846 16.40 48.62 -16.62
C GLN A 846 16.90 49.65 -15.60
N GLN A 847 16.10 49.86 -14.56
CA GLN A 847 16.45 50.75 -13.45
C GLN A 847 17.33 50.00 -12.43
N ALA A 848 18.09 50.75 -11.63
CA ALA A 848 18.87 50.14 -10.56
C ALA A 848 17.93 49.52 -9.51
N LEU A 849 18.14 48.23 -9.21
CA LEU A 849 17.40 47.49 -8.19
C LEU A 849 17.97 47.86 -6.81
N VAL A 850 17.21 48.64 -6.05
CA VAL A 850 17.60 49.26 -4.77
C VAL A 850 16.84 48.69 -3.56
N ASN A 851 15.71 48.01 -3.81
CA ASN A 851 14.86 47.38 -2.81
C ASN A 851 14.48 45.94 -3.26
N PRO A 852 15.46 45.04 -3.38
CA PRO A 852 15.23 43.63 -3.71
C PRO A 852 14.58 42.88 -2.56
N LEU A 853 13.84 41.82 -2.88
CA LEU A 853 13.26 40.92 -1.89
C LEU A 853 14.34 40.27 -1.01
N VAL A 854 14.22 40.46 0.31
CA VAL A 854 14.97 39.74 1.35
C VAL A 854 13.99 38.93 2.18
N GLU A 855 14.16 37.60 2.23
CA GLU A 855 13.18 36.67 2.82
C GLU A 855 12.89 36.94 4.30
N THR A 856 13.87 37.42 5.07
CA THR A 856 13.70 37.76 6.50
C THR A 856 12.72 38.90 6.78
N ASN A 857 12.34 39.66 5.75
CA ASN A 857 11.40 40.77 5.84
C ASN A 857 9.95 40.34 5.54
N LEU A 858 9.74 39.07 5.15
CA LEU A 858 8.42 38.50 4.94
C LEU A 858 7.85 37.99 6.28
N HIS A 859 6.61 38.36 6.58
CA HIS A 859 5.87 37.95 7.77
C HIS A 859 4.45 37.53 7.37
N PRO A 860 3.92 36.39 7.85
CA PRO A 860 2.53 36.01 7.56
C PRO A 860 1.55 37.02 8.15
N LEU A 861 0.42 37.22 7.48
CA LEU A 861 -0.56 38.27 7.79
C LEU A 861 -1.15 38.15 9.19
N ASP A 862 -1.34 36.92 9.67
CA ASP A 862 -1.85 36.55 11.00
C ASP A 862 -0.73 36.43 12.06
N LYS A 863 0.55 36.55 11.65
CA LYS A 863 1.76 36.56 12.49
C LYS A 863 1.86 35.38 13.49
N PRO A 864 1.76 34.13 13.03
CA PRO A 864 1.92 32.96 13.89
C PRO A 864 3.38 32.85 14.34
N ALA A 865 3.58 32.47 15.60
CA ALA A 865 4.89 32.07 16.10
C ALA A 865 5.36 30.78 15.40
N ALA A 866 6.67 30.57 15.37
CA ALA A 866 7.22 29.30 14.93
C ALA A 866 6.75 28.16 15.85
N PRO A 867 6.36 26.99 15.32
CA PRO A 867 5.96 25.84 16.13
C PRO A 867 6.93 25.49 17.27
N GLY A 868 6.36 25.07 18.40
CA GLY A 868 7.09 24.66 19.59
C GLY A 868 7.64 25.80 20.45
N LYS A 869 8.73 25.54 21.18
CA LYS A 869 9.33 26.51 22.09
C LYS A 869 10.39 27.35 21.36
N PRO A 870 10.46 28.68 21.55
CA PRO A 870 11.50 29.51 20.96
C PRO A 870 12.93 29.06 21.36
N GLY A 871 13.87 29.21 20.42
CA GLY A 871 15.28 28.85 20.59
C GLY A 871 15.68 27.55 19.88
N LEU A 872 16.96 27.47 19.48
CA LEU A 872 17.53 26.35 18.73
C LEU A 872 17.56 25.06 19.57
N GLY A 873 17.26 23.91 18.95
CA GLY A 873 17.22 22.62 19.64
C GLY A 873 16.07 22.49 20.63
N LYS A 874 14.94 23.18 20.40
CA LYS A 874 13.75 23.22 21.29
C LYS A 874 12.46 22.72 20.63
N ALA A 875 12.55 22.11 19.45
CA ALA A 875 11.50 21.26 18.90
C ALA A 875 11.48 19.89 19.60
N ASP A 876 10.43 19.09 19.41
CA ASP A 876 10.37 17.72 19.93
C ASP A 876 11.39 16.80 19.24
N VAL A 877 11.58 17.00 17.93
CA VAL A 877 12.58 16.31 17.11
C VAL A 877 13.43 17.35 16.40
N ASN A 878 14.75 17.23 16.48
CA ASN A 878 15.70 18.20 15.94
C ASN A 878 16.69 17.43 15.06
N ILE A 879 16.71 17.73 13.76
CA ILE A 879 17.40 16.97 12.72
C ILE A 879 18.43 17.88 12.05
N ASN A 880 19.67 17.41 11.91
CA ASN A 880 20.69 18.08 11.12
C ASN A 880 21.01 17.20 9.91
N LEU A 881 20.69 17.69 8.70
CA LEU A 881 20.91 16.97 7.45
C LEU A 881 22.30 17.27 6.92
N LYS A 882 23.13 16.22 6.79
CA LYS A 882 24.43 16.32 6.13
C LYS A 882 24.23 16.23 4.63
N LEU A 883 24.33 17.37 3.95
CA LEU A 883 24.21 17.49 2.50
C LEU A 883 25.62 17.53 1.92
N ASP A 884 25.93 16.66 0.94
CA ASP A 884 27.28 16.51 0.38
C ASP A 884 27.21 15.94 -1.06
N PHE A 885 28.27 16.06 -1.85
CA PHE A 885 28.34 15.58 -3.24
C PHE A 885 29.49 14.60 -3.47
N ASN A 886 29.16 13.36 -3.83
CA ASN A 886 30.13 12.33 -4.14
C ASN A 886 30.64 12.49 -5.58
N GLN A 887 31.77 13.19 -5.72
CA GLN A 887 32.43 13.46 -7.02
C GLN A 887 32.76 12.18 -7.80
N THR A 888 33.12 11.08 -7.13
CA THR A 888 33.46 9.81 -7.80
C THR A 888 32.22 9.10 -8.35
N ALA A 889 31.06 9.24 -7.70
CA ALA A 889 29.79 8.67 -8.15
C ALA A 889 28.97 9.61 -9.03
N SER A 890 29.33 10.90 -9.10
CA SER A 890 28.51 11.98 -9.68
C SER A 890 27.07 11.97 -9.13
N LYS A 891 26.93 11.86 -7.81
CA LYS A 891 25.64 11.83 -7.10
C LYS A 891 25.68 12.72 -5.84
N PHE A 892 24.58 13.41 -5.60
CA PHE A 892 24.34 14.09 -4.33
C PHE A 892 24.04 13.08 -3.24
N THR A 893 24.24 13.49 -1.98
CA THR A 893 23.97 12.65 -0.83
C THR A 893 23.31 13.43 0.30
N VAL A 894 22.34 12.76 0.96
CA VAL A 894 21.74 13.19 2.22
C VAL A 894 22.14 12.16 3.28
N ASN A 895 22.80 12.60 4.34
CA ASN A 895 23.32 11.75 5.42
C ASN A 895 24.24 10.59 4.95
N GLY A 896 24.83 10.69 3.76
CA GLY A 896 25.66 9.64 3.16
C GLY A 896 24.87 8.49 2.50
N GLY A 897 23.57 8.68 2.26
CA GLY A 897 22.79 7.98 1.22
C GLY A 897 22.64 8.85 -0.02
N SER A 898 22.25 8.27 -1.15
CA SER A 898 21.93 8.96 -2.40
C SER A 898 20.57 8.43 -2.83
N PHE A 899 19.55 9.27 -2.90
CA PHE A 899 18.22 8.81 -3.25
C PHE A 899 18.20 8.13 -4.62
N THR A 900 17.42 7.06 -4.72
CA THR A 900 17.14 6.33 -5.96
C THR A 900 15.71 5.84 -5.85
N PRO A 901 14.83 6.08 -6.85
CA PRO A 901 13.44 5.67 -6.78
C PRO A 901 13.29 4.16 -6.47
N PRO A 902 12.56 3.77 -5.41
CA PRO A 902 12.37 2.38 -5.06
C PRO A 902 11.40 1.69 -6.05
N PRO A 903 11.59 0.40 -6.38
CA PRO A 903 10.71 -0.35 -7.31
C PRO A 903 9.30 -0.64 -6.74
N VAL A 904 9.00 -0.14 -5.55
CA VAL A 904 7.65 -0.06 -4.98
C VAL A 904 7.58 1.34 -4.35
N PRO A 905 6.62 2.23 -4.67
CA PRO A 905 6.55 3.56 -4.06
C PRO A 905 6.42 3.49 -2.54
N VAL A 906 7.11 4.34 -1.77
CA VAL A 906 7.13 4.36 -0.30
C VAL A 906 5.74 4.40 0.33
N LEU A 907 4.76 5.09 -0.28
CA LEU A 907 3.37 5.01 0.17
C LEU A 907 2.81 3.59 0.02
N LEU A 908 2.95 2.97 -1.16
CA LEU A 908 2.55 1.58 -1.37
C LEU A 908 3.35 0.62 -0.48
N GLN A 909 4.61 0.92 -0.16
CA GLN A 909 5.41 0.18 0.80
C GLN A 909 4.83 0.30 2.23
N ILE A 910 4.47 1.50 2.71
CA ILE A 910 3.89 1.71 4.05
C ILE A 910 2.52 1.02 4.17
N LEU A 911 1.63 1.25 3.20
CA LEU A 911 0.33 0.58 3.11
C LEU A 911 0.50 -0.94 3.05
N SER A 912 1.48 -1.40 2.27
CA SER A 912 1.84 -2.80 2.21
C SER A 912 2.29 -3.32 3.57
N GLY A 913 3.19 -2.66 4.34
CA GLY A 913 3.24 -2.95 5.78
C GLY A 913 4.35 -2.57 6.76
N ALA A 914 5.37 -1.75 6.49
CA ALA A 914 6.41 -1.42 7.50
C ALA A 914 6.40 0.02 8.05
N LYS A 915 7.20 0.25 9.10
CA LYS A 915 6.84 1.11 10.23
C LYS A 915 7.96 2.03 10.77
N LYS A 916 9.24 1.85 10.41
CA LYS A 916 10.38 2.68 10.89
C LYS A 916 11.27 3.19 9.73
N ALA A 917 12.32 3.93 10.04
CA ALA A 917 13.11 4.70 9.06
C ALA A 917 14.06 3.85 8.21
N GLN A 918 14.81 2.97 8.87
CA GLN A 918 15.54 1.89 8.21
C GLN A 918 14.53 1.06 7.41
N GLU A 919 13.37 0.79 8.01
CA GLU A 919 12.15 0.17 7.47
C GLU A 919 11.47 0.94 6.29
N LEU A 920 12.16 1.72 5.41
CA LEU A 920 11.62 2.39 4.20
C LEU A 920 12.60 2.54 2.98
N LEU A 921 12.21 2.01 1.79
CA LEU A 921 12.83 2.11 0.44
C LEU A 921 13.28 3.53 0.01
N PRO A 922 14.55 3.99 -0.01
CA PRO A 922 15.85 3.42 0.44
C PRO A 922 16.36 3.86 1.84
N THR A 923 17.03 2.94 2.57
CA THR A 923 17.33 3.00 4.04
C THR A 923 17.87 4.32 4.58
N LYS A 924 18.77 4.93 3.82
CA LYS A 924 19.58 6.06 4.30
C LYS A 924 18.88 7.39 4.09
N ASP A 925 17.93 7.37 3.18
CA ASP A 925 17.29 8.52 2.58
C ASP A 925 15.84 8.63 3.08
N VAL A 926 15.41 7.77 4.03
CA VAL A 926 14.10 7.88 4.69
C VAL A 926 14.25 8.08 6.20
N ILE A 927 13.48 9.05 6.72
CA ILE A 927 13.51 9.53 8.10
C ILE A 927 12.07 9.44 8.63
N VAL A 928 11.80 8.59 9.63
CA VAL A 928 10.46 8.49 10.23
C VAL A 928 10.25 9.60 11.26
N LEU A 929 9.12 10.27 11.17
CA LEU A 929 8.71 11.34 12.07
C LEU A 929 7.50 10.91 12.93
N PRO A 930 7.53 11.13 14.26
CA PRO A 930 6.41 10.88 15.15
C PRO A 930 5.26 11.86 14.89
N ALA A 931 4.03 11.46 15.22
CA ALA A 931 2.82 12.27 15.01
C ALA A 931 2.66 13.42 16.02
N ASN A 932 2.02 14.52 15.59
CA ASN A 932 1.67 15.69 16.40
C ASN A 932 2.86 16.26 17.19
N LYS A 933 4.03 16.33 16.53
CA LYS A 933 5.31 16.79 17.08
C LYS A 933 5.87 17.94 16.29
N VAL A 934 6.55 18.84 17.00
CA VAL A 934 7.30 19.91 16.37
C VAL A 934 8.62 19.34 15.86
N ILE A 935 8.92 19.58 14.59
CA ILE A 935 10.17 19.17 13.95
C ILE A 935 10.99 20.42 13.64
N GLU A 936 12.27 20.40 13.95
CA GLU A 936 13.27 21.38 13.49
C GLU A 936 14.26 20.67 12.57
N ILE A 937 14.44 21.17 11.35
CA ILE A 937 15.42 20.66 10.38
C ILE A 937 16.43 21.76 10.06
N SER A 938 17.72 21.52 10.31
CA SER A 938 18.82 22.40 9.90
C SER A 938 19.59 21.81 8.71
N MET A 939 19.90 22.66 7.74
CA MET A 939 20.55 22.31 6.47
C MET A 939 21.71 23.28 6.21
N ALA A 940 22.93 22.76 6.13
CA ALA A 940 24.11 23.56 5.81
C ALA A 940 24.17 23.89 4.31
N GLY A 941 24.44 25.15 3.97
CA GLY A 941 24.62 25.61 2.60
C GLY A 941 26.03 25.35 2.03
N GLY A 942 26.21 25.65 0.74
CA GLY A 942 27.53 25.58 0.08
C GLY A 942 27.88 24.24 -0.59
N VAL A 943 26.94 23.31 -0.73
CA VAL A 943 27.09 22.13 -1.60
C VAL A 943 27.19 22.58 -3.07
N VAL A 944 28.03 21.92 -3.87
CA VAL A 944 28.23 22.22 -5.30
C VAL A 944 26.92 22.28 -6.08
N GLY A 945 26.84 23.14 -7.10
CA GLY A 945 25.58 23.39 -7.84
C GLY A 945 24.57 24.26 -7.07
N GLY A 946 24.91 24.77 -5.89
CA GLY A 946 24.03 25.65 -5.12
C GLY A 946 23.94 27.08 -5.69
N GLU A 947 23.02 27.91 -5.20
CA GLU A 947 22.15 27.71 -4.03
C GLU A 947 20.98 26.74 -4.31
N HIS A 948 20.81 25.72 -3.46
CA HIS A 948 19.79 24.68 -3.66
C HIS A 948 18.43 25.08 -3.04
N PRO A 949 17.34 25.19 -3.81
CA PRO A 949 15.99 25.32 -3.27
C PRO A 949 15.49 23.97 -2.77
N ILE A 950 15.30 23.82 -1.46
CA ILE A 950 14.72 22.61 -0.86
C ILE A 950 13.20 22.77 -0.74
N HIS A 951 12.46 21.86 -1.39
CA HIS A 951 11.03 21.70 -1.23
C HIS A 951 10.71 20.67 -0.14
N LEU A 952 9.69 20.95 0.69
CA LEU A 952 8.98 19.92 1.47
C LEU A 952 7.52 19.87 1.03
N HIS A 953 7.11 18.72 0.53
CA HIS A 953 5.72 18.43 0.17
C HIS A 953 4.84 18.34 1.44
N GLY A 954 3.53 18.59 1.33
CA GLY A 954 2.56 18.37 2.41
C GLY A 954 2.41 19.48 3.43
N HIS A 955 3.37 20.40 3.48
CA HIS A 955 3.55 21.32 4.59
C HIS A 955 4.00 22.69 4.10
N ASN A 956 3.44 23.77 4.65
CA ASN A 956 4.19 25.01 4.76
C ASN A 956 4.93 25.00 6.11
N PHE A 957 6.24 25.17 6.05
CA PHE A 957 7.13 25.27 7.20
C PHE A 957 7.45 26.74 7.51
N ALA A 958 7.65 27.04 8.79
CA ALA A 958 8.20 28.31 9.26
C ALA A 958 9.72 28.34 9.00
N VAL A 959 10.20 29.30 8.21
CA VAL A 959 11.64 29.51 7.99
C VAL A 959 12.23 30.27 9.17
N VAL A 960 12.59 29.53 10.23
CA VAL A 960 13.12 30.13 11.46
C VAL A 960 14.52 30.73 11.26
N ARG A 961 15.25 30.34 10.21
CA ARG A 961 16.46 31.04 9.73
C ARG A 961 16.64 30.85 8.21
N SER A 962 16.57 31.95 7.46
CA SER A 962 16.84 32.04 6.02
C SER A 962 18.34 32.01 5.67
N ALA A 963 18.63 31.81 4.38
CA ALA A 963 19.97 32.01 3.80
C ALA A 963 20.44 33.48 3.93
N ASN A 964 21.76 33.69 3.91
CA ASN A 964 22.42 34.98 4.14
C ASN A 964 22.08 35.66 5.48
N SER A 965 21.51 34.91 6.44
CA SER A 965 21.16 35.39 7.79
C SER A 965 21.82 34.53 8.87
N THR A 966 22.13 35.17 10.01
CA THR A 966 22.57 34.52 11.26
C THR A 966 21.51 34.57 12.36
N THR A 967 20.43 35.32 12.15
CA THR A 967 19.38 35.54 13.15
C THR A 967 18.29 34.47 13.04
N TYR A 968 17.83 33.96 14.18
CA TYR A 968 16.69 33.05 14.24
C TYR A 968 15.40 33.79 14.61
N ASN A 969 14.39 33.76 13.74
CA ASN A 969 13.05 34.28 14.02
C ASN A 969 12.12 33.14 14.47
N TYR A 970 11.73 33.15 15.75
CA TYR A 970 10.71 32.25 16.29
C TYR A 970 9.36 32.94 16.56
N ALA A 971 9.25 34.26 16.32
CA ALA A 971 8.11 35.09 16.71
C ALA A 971 7.10 35.30 15.57
N ASN A 972 7.57 35.49 14.33
CA ASN A 972 6.74 35.68 13.13
C ASN A 972 7.51 35.36 11.81
N PRO A 973 8.25 34.23 11.71
CA PRO A 973 8.94 33.87 10.48
C PRO A 973 7.97 33.67 9.31
N VAL A 974 8.43 33.93 8.09
CA VAL A 974 7.69 33.54 6.88
C VAL A 974 7.40 32.04 6.89
N ARG A 975 6.19 31.69 6.45
CA ARG A 975 5.76 30.31 6.21
C ARG A 975 5.71 30.07 4.72
N ARG A 976 6.31 28.98 4.26
CA ARG A 976 6.43 28.64 2.83
C ARG A 976 6.71 27.16 2.61
N ASP A 977 6.81 26.70 1.37
CA ASP A 977 7.12 25.29 1.05
C ASP A 977 8.40 25.06 0.21
N VAL A 978 9.03 26.10 -0.35
CA VAL A 978 10.38 25.99 -0.96
C VAL A 978 11.34 27.05 -0.42
N VAL A 979 12.45 26.64 0.18
CA VAL A 979 13.47 27.56 0.73
C VAL A 979 14.87 27.28 0.19
N SER A 980 15.60 28.33 -0.18
CA SER A 980 17.02 28.23 -0.54
C SER A 980 17.87 27.95 0.69
N ILE A 981 18.75 26.95 0.64
CA ILE A 981 19.73 26.67 1.72
C ILE A 981 20.97 27.57 1.67
N GLY A 982 21.09 28.43 0.65
CA GLY A 982 22.16 29.43 0.56
C GLY A 982 23.56 28.89 0.29
N GLY A 983 24.55 29.71 0.65
CA GLY A 983 25.96 29.54 0.33
C GLY A 983 26.80 28.87 1.43
N ALA A 984 28.11 28.79 1.21
CA ALA A 984 29.03 28.24 2.21
C ALA A 984 29.05 29.13 3.46
N GLY A 985 28.61 28.58 4.59
CA GLY A 985 28.46 29.30 5.87
C GLY A 985 27.00 29.51 6.30
N ASP A 986 26.04 29.33 5.39
CA ASP A 986 24.63 29.26 5.75
C ASP A 986 24.30 27.95 6.49
N ASN A 987 23.30 28.04 7.38
CA ASN A 987 22.68 26.89 8.04
C ASN A 987 21.19 27.17 8.19
N VAL A 988 20.50 27.08 7.07
CA VAL A 988 19.06 27.36 6.94
C VAL A 988 18.28 26.37 7.79
N THR A 989 17.30 26.88 8.53
CA THR A 989 16.60 26.09 9.54
C THR A 989 15.10 26.33 9.42
N ILE A 990 14.33 25.24 9.35
CA ILE A 990 12.87 25.25 9.18
C ILE A 990 12.17 24.53 10.35
N ARG A 991 10.91 24.89 10.61
CA ARG A 991 10.02 24.19 11.54
C ARG A 991 8.64 23.92 10.98
N PHE A 992 8.08 22.76 11.32
CA PHE A 992 6.69 22.40 11.05
C PHE A 992 6.17 21.47 12.16
N GLU A 993 4.86 21.18 12.15
CA GLU A 993 4.22 20.21 13.03
C GLU A 993 3.79 18.99 12.22
N THR A 994 3.93 17.79 12.78
CA THR A 994 3.55 16.55 12.10
C THR A 994 2.06 16.23 12.22
N ASP A 995 1.24 17.08 11.63
CA ASP A 995 -0.22 16.97 11.61
C ASP A 995 -0.78 16.35 10.30
N ASN A 996 0.07 15.77 9.45
CA ASN A 996 -0.26 15.32 8.11
C ASN A 996 0.25 13.89 7.79
N VAL A 997 -0.67 12.95 7.63
CA VAL A 997 -0.35 11.51 7.57
C VAL A 997 0.16 11.09 6.19
N GLY A 998 1.45 10.75 6.06
CA GLY A 998 2.05 10.35 4.78
C GLY A 998 3.59 10.28 4.73
N PRO A 999 4.17 9.78 3.63
CA PRO A 999 5.62 9.82 3.40
C PRO A 999 6.02 11.02 2.53
N TRP A 1000 6.42 12.13 3.17
CA TRP A 1000 6.61 13.42 2.51
C TRP A 1000 8.00 13.62 1.93
N MET A 1001 8.09 13.98 0.65
CA MET A 1001 9.38 14.14 -0.01
C MET A 1001 10.00 15.49 0.37
N LEU A 1002 11.30 15.46 0.69
CA LEU A 1002 12.15 16.60 1.00
C LEU A 1002 13.34 16.57 0.03
N HIS A 1003 13.38 17.47 -0.94
CA HIS A 1003 14.35 17.37 -2.05
C HIS A 1003 14.81 18.73 -2.56
N CYS A 1004 15.95 18.75 -3.25
CA CYS A 1004 16.31 19.89 -4.10
C CYS A 1004 15.35 19.94 -5.29
N HIS A 1005 14.69 21.10 -5.49
CA HIS A 1005 13.70 21.30 -6.57
C HIS A 1005 14.36 21.57 -7.94
N ILE A 1006 15.69 21.74 -7.97
CA ILE A 1006 16.47 21.61 -9.21
C ILE A 1006 16.38 20.14 -9.66
N ASP A 1007 15.66 19.87 -10.73
CA ASP A 1007 15.19 18.51 -11.06
C ASP A 1007 16.35 17.60 -11.51
N TRP A 1008 17.37 18.19 -12.14
CA TRP A 1008 18.64 17.53 -12.43
C TRP A 1008 19.33 17.04 -11.15
N HIS A 1009 19.30 17.82 -10.07
CA HIS A 1009 19.87 17.45 -8.77
C HIS A 1009 19.02 16.38 -8.07
N LEU A 1010 17.70 16.42 -8.18
CA LEU A 1010 16.81 15.34 -7.73
C LEU A 1010 17.13 14.01 -8.45
N ASN A 1011 17.25 14.02 -9.78
CA ASN A 1011 17.66 12.86 -10.58
C ASN A 1011 19.10 12.38 -10.23
N MET A 1012 19.96 13.30 -9.80
CA MET A 1012 21.28 13.03 -9.22
C MET A 1012 21.26 12.66 -7.72
N GLY A 1013 20.08 12.37 -7.14
CA GLY A 1013 19.93 11.75 -5.81
C GLY A 1013 19.75 12.72 -4.64
N PHE A 1014 19.53 14.01 -4.88
CA PHE A 1014 19.44 15.05 -3.84
C PHE A 1014 18.05 15.10 -3.17
N ALA A 1015 17.64 13.99 -2.53
CA ALA A 1015 16.37 13.87 -1.84
C ALA A 1015 16.44 13.01 -0.56
N ALA A 1016 15.43 13.20 0.30
CA ALA A 1016 15.07 12.31 1.38
C ALA A 1016 13.54 12.25 1.52
N ILE A 1017 13.04 11.25 2.24
CA ILE A 1017 11.61 11.09 2.57
C ILE A 1017 11.40 11.26 4.07
N LEU A 1018 10.50 12.14 4.46
CA LEU A 1018 10.01 12.36 5.81
C LEU A 1018 8.75 11.51 6.02
N ALA A 1019 8.94 10.30 6.52
CA ALA A 1019 7.89 9.32 6.74
C ALA A 1019 7.10 9.63 8.02
N GLU A 1020 6.08 10.44 7.87
CA GLU A 1020 5.33 11.05 8.95
C GLU A 1020 4.12 10.20 9.37
N ASN A 1021 4.02 9.96 10.68
CA ASN A 1021 2.88 9.25 11.27
C ASN A 1021 2.55 7.94 10.53
N VAL A 1022 3.60 7.17 10.22
CA VAL A 1022 3.53 5.86 9.54
C VAL A 1022 2.44 4.92 10.11
N PRO A 1023 2.19 4.86 11.43
CA PRO A 1023 1.08 4.07 11.98
C PRO A 1023 -0.31 4.50 11.50
N ALA A 1024 -0.54 5.80 11.27
CA ALA A 1024 -1.83 6.30 10.78
C ALA A 1024 -2.02 6.08 9.27
N VAL A 1025 -0.94 6.05 8.47
CA VAL A 1025 -1.00 5.64 7.04
C VAL A 1025 -1.51 4.20 6.93
N GLN A 1026 -1.21 3.36 7.93
CA GLN A 1026 -1.64 1.96 8.02
C GLN A 1026 -3.03 1.77 8.66
N SER A 1027 -3.71 2.86 9.03
CA SER A 1027 -5.08 2.80 9.54
C SER A 1027 -6.06 2.40 8.42
N PRO A 1028 -7.08 1.56 8.68
CA PRO A 1028 -8.16 1.32 7.71
C PRO A 1028 -9.03 2.57 7.43
N SER A 1029 -8.79 3.69 8.12
CA SER A 1029 -9.36 5.01 7.77
C SER A 1029 -8.59 5.75 6.68
N PHE A 1030 -7.36 5.34 6.35
CA PHE A 1030 -6.58 5.92 5.25
C PHE A 1030 -7.08 5.33 3.92
N SER A 1031 -7.50 6.19 2.99
CA SER A 1031 -8.20 5.77 1.77
C SER A 1031 -7.52 6.27 0.49
N HIS A 1032 -7.43 5.39 -0.49
CA HIS A 1032 -7.02 5.64 -1.88
C HIS A 1032 -8.11 5.13 -2.84
N SER A 1033 -8.04 5.52 -4.11
CA SER A 1033 -8.96 5.05 -5.15
C SER A 1033 -8.55 3.68 -5.70
N SER A 1034 -9.52 2.92 -6.18
CA SER A 1034 -9.29 1.66 -6.91
C SER A 1034 -8.54 1.83 -8.24
N ASP A 1035 -8.32 3.06 -8.68
CA ASP A 1035 -7.56 3.39 -9.88
C ASP A 1035 -6.09 3.65 -9.55
N TRP A 1036 -5.81 4.20 -8.37
CA TRP A 1036 -4.46 4.25 -7.81
C TRP A 1036 -3.87 2.85 -7.62
N ASP A 1037 -4.70 1.89 -7.17
CA ASP A 1037 -4.32 0.47 -7.03
C ASP A 1037 -3.87 -0.17 -8.35
N LYS A 1038 -4.29 0.37 -9.50
CA LYS A 1038 -3.92 -0.12 -10.84
C LYS A 1038 -2.61 0.46 -11.33
N LEU A 1039 -2.17 1.63 -10.84
CA LEU A 1039 -1.03 2.37 -11.41
C LEU A 1039 0.25 1.53 -11.42
N CYS A 1040 0.61 0.90 -10.30
CA CYS A 1040 1.80 0.04 -10.25
C CYS A 1040 1.64 -1.22 -11.13
N PRO A 1041 0.58 -2.05 -11.02
CA PRO A 1041 0.38 -3.18 -11.93
C PRO A 1041 0.35 -2.83 -13.42
N THR A 1042 -0.20 -1.67 -13.80
CA THR A 1042 -0.21 -1.20 -15.19
C THR A 1042 1.18 -0.75 -15.65
N PHE A 1043 1.93 -0.03 -14.83
CA PHE A 1043 3.29 0.41 -15.13
C PHE A 1043 4.29 -0.77 -15.15
N ASP A 1044 4.21 -1.67 -14.16
CA ASP A 1044 5.05 -2.87 -14.04
C ASP A 1044 4.84 -3.87 -15.20
N ALA A 1045 3.72 -3.74 -15.95
CA ALA A 1045 3.41 -4.52 -17.13
C ALA A 1045 3.87 -3.88 -18.46
N LEU A 1046 4.41 -2.64 -18.43
CA LEU A 1046 4.98 -2.00 -19.61
C LEU A 1046 6.38 -2.58 -19.92
N PRO A 1047 6.77 -2.66 -21.21
CA PRO A 1047 8.15 -2.98 -21.57
C PRO A 1047 9.10 -1.86 -21.13
N THR A 1048 10.31 -2.22 -20.69
CA THR A 1048 11.35 -1.25 -20.31
C THR A 1048 11.67 -0.32 -21.49
N GLN A 1049 11.38 0.97 -21.36
CA GLN A 1049 11.77 1.97 -22.35
C GLN A 1049 13.29 2.16 -22.37
N THR A 1050 13.88 2.16 -23.56
CA THR A 1050 15.29 2.46 -23.80
C THR A 1050 15.43 3.72 -24.64
N PHE A 1051 16.28 4.64 -24.19
CA PHE A 1051 16.69 5.82 -24.96
C PHE A 1051 17.94 5.47 -25.80
N ASN A 1052 18.06 6.06 -27.00
CA ASN A 1052 19.18 5.87 -27.93
C ASN A 1052 20.17 7.04 -27.83
#